data_AF-A0A938LN22-F1
#
_entry.id   AF-A0A938LN22-F1
#
_cell.length_a   1.000
_cell.length_b   1.000
_cell.length_c   1.000
_cell.angle_alpha   90.00
_cell.angle_beta   90.00
_cell.angle_gamma   90.00
#
_symmetry.space_group_name_H-M   'P 1'
#
loop_
_entity.id
_entity.type
_entity.pdbx_description
1 polymer ?
#
loop_
_entity_poly.entity_id
_entity_poly.type
_entity_poly.pdbx_seq_one_letter_code
_entity_poly.pdbx_strand_id
1 'polypeptide(L)'
;MSNIRYLTKSRFKLGWECPAKLHFANHRDRYHDTMVDDTFLKGLAEGGYQVGELARWMLCRDPRGDVVESLDHERALRETAGRLEPEFATVAEAAFRHDDLFIRADVVVKDGRVLKLYEVKSVSWEEGDSFWTQRGKRRPTAKWEPYLLDVAFQKHVISRARPDLDVQAYLVVLDKGKCATVDGLNRKFGVIRDGRRIAVHSAVSSREELGEDVLAYLRVDSDLEEIGELDFDLPDGGSGRLPALIEQLAKINRSDDPFRCAVGAKCRGCQFALPKDSRKADELRAAGIRSGLEECWRHAVGTAYDPGRPKVTELWNYRHADERIAEGRYFLEDLREGDLGEGACAPRQWLQVRKARDGDATPWIDGAGLAAQVRSWKFPLHFIDFETSRMALPGRRGDHPYTQVAFQFSHHTVASDGAIVHHGQWIEVRPGVFPSFEFVRALKRDLEGDDGTIFRYADHENTVLLDLYAQLEASAEPDRRELMDWIATVTRRFSGTGKSRIELAGGRCMVDMRKVLTQFHYDPATHGSNSLKAVLPAIIGSSAWLRGRYGQTLAGSGIHSLNCAPDWTWVRPDLGLDPYASLPPVFTGEAEAALSDYSRGLDEVDDGGAATIAYAKLQFFELPDTERAAIREALLRYCELDTLAMVMLFEYWREEVTRHGG
;
A
#
# COMPACT_ATOMS: atom_id res chain seq x y z
N MET A 1 24.44 16.95 29.21
CA MET A 1 22.96 17.03 29.18
C MET A 1 22.50 15.81 28.42
N SER A 2 21.72 14.91 29.03
CA SER A 2 21.15 13.79 28.28
C SER A 2 20.28 14.36 27.17
N ASN A 3 20.45 13.85 25.95
CA ASN A 3 19.64 14.27 24.82
C ASN A 3 18.19 13.85 25.11
N ILE A 4 17.27 14.80 25.32
CA ILE A 4 15.88 14.49 25.68
C ILE A 4 15.25 13.73 24.52
N ARG A 5 14.75 12.52 24.79
CA ARG A 5 14.00 11.71 23.80
C ARG A 5 12.53 12.09 23.86
N TYR A 6 12.12 12.98 22.96
CA TYR A 6 10.74 13.37 22.86
C TYR A 6 9.85 12.23 22.33
N LEU A 7 8.66 12.06 22.92
CA LEU A 7 7.57 11.32 22.30
C LEU A 7 6.94 12.25 21.26
N THR A 8 7.36 12.10 20.01
CA THR A 8 6.82 12.85 18.87
C THR A 8 5.56 12.17 18.32
N LYS A 9 4.81 12.88 17.46
CA LYS A 9 3.65 12.34 16.72
C LYS A 9 3.91 10.98 16.07
N SER A 10 5.02 10.84 15.34
CA SER A 10 5.40 9.56 14.69
C SER A 10 5.73 8.47 15.71
N ARG A 11 6.37 8.82 16.83
CA ARG A 11 6.69 7.88 17.89
C ARG A 11 5.45 7.48 18.70
N PHE A 12 4.52 8.40 18.95
CA PHE A 12 3.23 8.08 19.56
C PHE A 12 2.47 7.04 18.73
N LYS A 13 2.34 7.24 17.41
CA LYS A 13 1.72 6.25 16.51
C LYS A 13 2.43 4.90 16.55
N LEU A 14 3.76 4.91 16.48
CA LEU A 14 4.58 3.71 16.53
C LEU A 14 4.35 2.92 17.84
N GLY A 15 4.31 3.63 18.98
CA GLY A 15 4.05 3.05 20.30
C GLY A 15 2.61 2.59 20.47
N TRP A 16 1.64 3.31 19.88
CA TRP A 16 0.23 2.93 19.89
C TRP A 16 -0.01 1.61 19.15
N GLU A 17 0.65 1.41 18.00
CA GLU A 17 0.61 0.14 17.27
C GLU A 17 1.22 -1.01 18.08
N CYS A 18 2.34 -0.76 18.75
CA CYS A 18 3.00 -1.72 19.64
C CYS A 18 4.09 -1.01 20.46
N PRO A 19 3.99 -0.91 21.80
CA PRO A 19 4.95 -0.17 22.62
C PRO A 19 6.40 -0.67 22.48
N ALA A 20 6.63 -1.96 22.18
CA ALA A 20 7.96 -2.50 21.91
C ALA A 20 8.66 -1.88 20.70
N LYS A 21 7.90 -1.36 19.73
CA LYS A 21 8.48 -0.66 18.58
C LYS A 21 9.22 0.61 19.00
N LEU A 22 8.82 1.29 20.08
CA LEU A 22 9.56 2.44 20.61
C LEU A 22 10.98 2.06 21.05
N HIS A 23 11.12 0.90 21.71
CA HIS A 23 12.41 0.36 22.12
C HIS A 23 13.25 0.01 20.90
N PHE A 24 12.71 -0.72 19.93
CA PHE A 24 13.46 -1.07 18.71
C PHE A 24 13.89 0.16 17.91
N ALA A 25 12.99 1.16 17.75
CA ALA A 25 13.29 2.41 17.07
C ALA A 25 14.31 3.29 17.80
N ASN A 26 14.52 3.11 19.11
CA ASN A 26 15.59 3.77 19.87
C ASN A 26 16.96 3.12 19.67
N HIS A 27 16.99 1.86 19.22
CA HIS A 27 18.20 1.05 19.09
C HIS A 27 18.40 0.62 17.62
N ARG A 28 18.37 1.59 16.70
CA ARG A 28 18.51 1.35 15.25
C ARG A 28 19.85 0.74 14.85
N ASP A 29 20.86 0.88 15.70
CA ASP A 29 22.16 0.20 15.57
C ASP A 29 22.07 -1.31 15.80
N ARG A 30 20.97 -1.80 16.39
CA ARG A 30 20.79 -3.22 16.77
C ARG A 30 19.60 -3.89 16.12
N TYR A 31 18.63 -3.14 15.62
CA TYR A 31 17.39 -3.66 15.07
C TYR A 31 17.15 -3.15 13.66
N HIS A 32 16.77 -4.06 12.77
CA HIS A 32 16.32 -3.71 11.43
C HIS A 32 14.94 -3.05 11.50
N ASP A 33 14.73 -2.01 10.70
CA ASP A 33 13.43 -1.35 10.51
C ASP A 33 13.19 -1.22 9.01
N THR A 34 12.25 -2.01 8.50
CA THR A 34 11.96 -2.08 7.06
C THR A 34 11.34 -0.79 6.51
N MET A 35 10.95 0.17 7.36
CA MET A 35 10.21 1.37 6.97
C MET A 35 11.08 2.64 6.92
N VAL A 36 12.37 2.59 7.26
CA VAL A 36 13.22 3.80 7.37
C VAL A 36 13.45 4.48 6.01
N ASP A 37 13.50 3.73 4.92
CA ASP A 37 13.85 4.26 3.59
C ASP A 37 12.63 4.69 2.74
N ASP A 38 11.40 4.36 3.17
CA ASP A 38 10.22 4.36 2.27
C ASP A 38 9.13 5.40 2.64
N THR A 39 9.27 6.09 3.79
CA THR A 39 8.20 6.99 4.28
C THR A 39 7.90 8.17 3.36
N PHE A 40 8.92 8.75 2.73
CA PHE A 40 8.73 9.84 1.77
C PHE A 40 8.08 9.34 0.48
N LEU A 41 8.55 8.21 -0.06
CA LEU A 41 8.04 7.66 -1.32
C LEU A 41 6.59 7.20 -1.18
N LYS A 42 6.26 6.59 -0.04
CA LYS A 42 4.88 6.30 0.33
C LYS A 42 4.04 7.58 0.43
N GLY A 43 4.54 8.61 1.12
CA GLY A 43 3.85 9.91 1.20
C GLY A 43 3.69 10.60 -0.17
N LEU A 44 4.62 10.35 -1.09
CA LEU A 44 4.56 10.81 -2.48
C LEU A 44 3.45 10.07 -3.25
N ALA A 45 3.40 8.74 -3.18
CA ALA A 45 2.35 7.93 -3.81
C ALA A 45 0.95 8.26 -3.25
N GLU A 46 0.85 8.48 -1.94
CA GLU A 46 -0.39 8.86 -1.27
C GLU A 46 -0.77 10.35 -1.49
N GLY A 47 0.09 11.16 -2.12
CA GLY A 47 -0.14 12.59 -2.35
C GLY A 47 -0.16 13.45 -1.08
N GLY A 48 0.34 12.92 0.05
CA GLY A 48 0.28 13.55 1.38
C GLY A 48 0.86 14.96 1.41
N TYR A 49 2.00 15.16 0.77
CA TYR A 49 2.66 16.46 0.69
C TYR A 49 1.84 17.49 -0.10
N GLN A 50 1.14 17.08 -1.17
CA GLN A 50 0.32 17.99 -1.97
C GLN A 50 -0.90 18.46 -1.21
N VAL A 51 -1.53 17.55 -0.45
CA VAL A 51 -2.68 17.89 0.40
C VAL A 51 -2.26 18.80 1.54
N GLY A 52 -1.12 18.53 2.19
CA GLY A 52 -0.53 19.42 3.20
C GLY A 52 -0.28 20.83 2.67
N GLU A 53 0.27 20.92 1.47
CA GLU A 53 0.55 22.19 0.80
C GLU A 53 -0.71 22.94 0.39
N LEU A 54 -1.70 22.24 -0.20
CA LEU A 54 -3.01 22.81 -0.49
C LEU A 54 -3.65 23.39 0.77
N ALA A 55 -3.66 22.64 1.86
CA ALA A 55 -4.22 23.09 3.14
C ALA A 55 -3.49 24.32 3.68
N ARG A 56 -2.16 24.35 3.60
CA ARG A 56 -1.34 25.52 3.96
C ARG A 56 -1.73 26.75 3.13
N TRP A 57 -1.90 26.60 1.82
CA TRP A 57 -2.34 27.70 0.94
C TRP A 57 -3.73 28.22 1.29
N MET A 58 -4.66 27.32 1.64
CA MET A 58 -6.03 27.70 2.00
C MET A 58 -6.13 28.36 3.39
N LEU A 59 -5.32 27.91 4.36
CA LEU A 59 -5.39 28.35 5.76
C LEU A 59 -4.50 29.56 6.08
N CYS A 60 -3.27 29.61 5.56
CA CYS A 60 -2.28 30.64 5.91
C CYS A 60 -2.45 31.93 5.10
N ARG A 61 -2.35 33.10 5.77
CA ARG A 61 -2.46 34.40 5.10
C ARG A 61 -1.28 34.65 4.16
N ASP A 62 -0.08 34.36 4.65
CA ASP A 62 1.12 34.26 3.84
C ASP A 62 1.64 32.82 3.94
N PRO A 63 1.23 31.92 3.02
CA PRO A 63 1.63 30.52 3.08
C PRO A 63 3.15 30.37 3.22
N ARG A 64 3.94 31.19 2.51
CA ARG A 64 5.41 31.11 2.49
C ARG A 64 6.04 31.73 3.73
N GLY A 65 5.47 32.81 4.25
CA GLY A 65 5.97 33.51 5.43
C GLY A 65 5.55 32.88 6.75
N ASP A 66 4.38 32.25 6.83
CA ASP A 66 3.74 31.75 8.05
C ASP A 66 4.30 30.40 8.56
N VAL A 67 5.34 29.83 7.93
CA VAL A 67 5.90 28.51 8.28
C VAL A 67 7.11 28.58 9.22
N VAL A 68 7.17 27.64 10.17
CA VAL A 68 8.36 27.38 11.00
C VAL A 68 9.21 26.31 10.33
N GLU A 69 10.37 26.70 9.78
CA GLU A 69 11.21 25.78 9.00
C GLU A 69 12.28 25.07 9.81
N SER A 70 12.66 25.61 10.98
CA SER A 70 13.74 25.06 11.80
C SER A 70 13.47 23.62 12.24
N LEU A 71 14.45 22.73 12.01
CA LEU A 71 14.43 21.35 12.52
C LEU A 71 14.97 21.24 13.96
N ASP A 72 15.69 22.26 14.43
CA ASP A 72 16.10 22.33 15.84
C ASP A 72 14.88 22.61 16.73
N HIS A 73 14.64 21.71 17.69
CA HIS A 73 13.46 21.74 18.54
C HIS A 73 13.33 23.07 19.32
N GLU A 74 14.41 23.54 19.93
CA GLU A 74 14.40 24.74 20.77
C GLU A 74 14.20 26.01 19.94
N ARG A 75 14.83 26.08 18.75
CA ARG A 75 14.63 27.17 17.81
C ARG A 75 13.20 27.17 17.25
N ALA A 76 12.64 26.02 16.89
CA ALA A 76 11.27 25.92 16.40
C ALA A 76 10.24 26.36 17.46
N LEU A 77 10.46 26.01 18.74
CA LEU A 77 9.63 26.47 19.86
C LEU A 77 9.68 28.00 20.02
N ARG A 78 10.86 28.61 19.96
CA ARG A 78 11.03 30.07 20.03
C ARG A 78 10.37 30.79 18.86
N GLU A 79 10.58 30.31 17.63
CA GLU A 79 9.96 30.87 16.42
C GLU A 79 8.44 30.79 16.49
N THR A 80 7.89 29.65 16.94
CA THR A 80 6.45 29.47 17.12
C THR A 80 5.88 30.42 18.17
N ALA A 81 6.54 30.54 19.32
CA ALA A 81 6.10 31.44 20.39
C ALA A 81 6.04 32.90 19.93
N GLY A 82 7.10 33.38 19.26
CA GLY A 82 7.14 34.75 18.73
C GLY A 82 6.05 35.01 17.68
N ARG A 83 5.82 34.06 16.77
CA ARG A 83 4.76 34.16 15.75
C ARG A 83 3.33 34.14 16.33
N LEU A 84 3.15 33.56 17.52
CA LEU A 84 1.87 33.52 18.23
C LEU A 84 1.67 34.65 19.26
N GLU A 85 2.60 35.60 19.38
CA GLU A 85 2.43 36.79 20.23
C GLU A 85 1.23 37.66 19.80
N PRO A 86 1.03 37.97 18.50
CA PRO A 86 -0.10 38.78 18.06
C PRO A 86 -1.47 38.18 18.47
N GLU A 87 -2.48 39.03 18.59
CA GLU A 87 -3.86 38.59 18.90
C GLU A 87 -4.42 37.65 17.83
N PHE A 88 -4.09 37.93 16.56
CA PHE A 88 -4.45 37.10 15.41
C PHE A 88 -3.19 36.65 14.71
N ALA A 89 -2.99 35.34 14.60
CA ALA A 89 -1.81 34.77 13.97
C ALA A 89 -2.14 33.46 13.26
N THR A 90 -1.39 33.15 12.20
CA THR A 90 -1.43 31.84 11.56
C THR A 90 0.00 31.32 11.48
N VAL A 91 0.21 30.08 11.90
CA VAL A 91 1.54 29.46 11.92
C VAL A 91 1.44 28.03 11.39
N ALA A 92 2.11 27.76 10.28
CA ALA A 92 2.29 26.40 9.77
C ALA A 92 3.51 25.74 10.42
N GLU A 93 3.46 24.42 10.59
CA GLU A 93 4.51 23.61 11.22
C GLU A 93 4.86 24.06 12.65
N ALA A 94 3.87 24.60 13.36
CA ALA A 94 4.01 25.22 14.68
C ALA A 94 4.44 24.19 15.74
N ALA A 95 5.54 24.48 16.44
CA ALA A 95 6.11 23.60 17.43
C ALA A 95 5.53 23.86 18.83
N PHE A 96 5.14 22.79 19.52
CA PHE A 96 4.69 22.83 20.91
C PHE A 96 5.36 21.71 21.71
N ARG A 97 5.62 22.00 22.99
CA ARG A 97 6.21 21.05 23.93
C ARG A 97 5.50 21.13 25.27
N HIS A 98 5.24 19.96 25.85
CA HIS A 98 4.91 19.81 27.25
C HIS A 98 5.71 18.63 27.80
N ASP A 99 6.57 18.86 28.78
CA ASP A 99 7.54 17.88 29.29
C ASP A 99 8.37 17.23 28.15
N ASP A 100 8.30 15.91 27.99
CA ASP A 100 8.93 15.17 26.91
C ASP A 100 7.99 14.86 25.74
N LEU A 101 6.81 15.47 25.69
CA LEU A 101 5.94 15.43 24.53
C LEU A 101 6.28 16.59 23.60
N PHE A 102 6.47 16.29 22.31
CA PHE A 102 6.79 17.30 21.31
C PHE A 102 5.98 17.09 20.05
N ILE A 103 5.36 18.15 19.53
CA ILE A 103 4.65 18.11 18.25
C ILE A 103 5.08 19.25 17.35
N ARG A 104 4.91 19.05 16.05
CA ARG A 104 4.77 20.11 15.06
C ARG A 104 3.39 19.94 14.47
N ALA A 105 2.53 20.93 14.71
CA ALA A 105 1.18 20.98 14.18
C ALA A 105 1.23 21.48 12.74
N ASP A 106 0.48 20.85 11.85
CA ASP A 106 0.51 21.19 10.42
C ASP A 106 0.15 22.67 10.20
N VAL A 107 -0.98 23.13 10.74
CA VAL A 107 -1.34 24.56 10.82
C VAL A 107 -2.06 24.88 12.13
N VAL A 108 -1.71 26.01 12.75
CA VAL A 108 -2.51 26.62 13.83
C VAL A 108 -2.96 28.03 13.46
N VAL A 109 -4.19 28.38 13.83
CA VAL A 109 -4.75 29.73 13.67
C VAL A 109 -5.19 30.23 15.04
N LYS A 110 -4.55 31.31 15.51
CA LYS A 110 -4.91 32.01 16.74
C LYS A 110 -5.88 33.16 16.42
N ASP A 111 -6.96 33.20 17.17
CA ASP A 111 -8.03 34.20 17.11
C ASP A 111 -8.35 34.61 18.55
N GLY A 112 -7.64 35.63 19.04
CA GLY A 112 -7.69 36.05 20.43
C GLY A 112 -7.24 34.96 21.39
N ARG A 113 -8.20 34.41 22.15
CA ARG A 113 -7.98 33.29 23.09
C ARG A 113 -8.21 31.92 22.49
N VAL A 114 -8.74 31.83 21.28
CA VAL A 114 -8.99 30.55 20.61
C VAL A 114 -7.79 30.20 19.75
N LEU A 115 -7.29 28.97 19.88
CA LEU A 115 -6.26 28.41 19.01
C LEU A 115 -6.85 27.22 18.25
N LYS A 116 -7.06 27.38 16.95
CA LYS A 116 -7.56 26.33 16.07
C LYS A 116 -6.38 25.50 15.56
N LEU A 117 -6.30 24.24 15.94
CA LEU A 117 -5.39 23.22 15.43
C LEU A 117 -6.01 22.59 14.18
N TYR A 118 -5.33 22.68 13.04
CA TYR A 118 -5.69 22.01 11.79
C TYR A 118 -4.67 20.92 11.49
N GLU A 119 -5.09 19.67 11.60
CA GLU A 119 -4.31 18.49 11.24
C GLU A 119 -4.72 17.99 9.85
N VAL A 120 -3.78 17.91 8.92
CA VAL A 120 -4.05 17.58 7.51
C VAL A 120 -3.77 16.11 7.25
N LYS A 121 -4.70 15.42 6.59
CA LYS A 121 -4.53 14.04 6.14
C LYS A 121 -4.91 13.87 4.67
N SER A 122 -4.06 13.18 3.91
CA SER A 122 -4.44 12.62 2.62
C SER A 122 -5.28 11.37 2.84
N VAL A 123 -6.52 11.60 3.25
CA VAL A 123 -7.58 10.61 3.31
C VAL A 123 -8.85 11.26 2.78
N SER A 124 -9.74 10.46 2.23
CA SER A 124 -11.00 10.91 1.67
C SER A 124 -12.15 10.88 2.68
N TRP A 125 -12.98 11.90 2.66
CA TRP A 125 -14.25 12.02 3.39
C TRP A 125 -15.38 12.35 2.42
N GLU A 126 -16.60 11.97 2.77
CA GLU A 126 -17.82 12.33 2.04
C GLU A 126 -18.97 12.54 3.03
N GLU A 127 -20.00 13.30 2.62
CA GLU A 127 -21.17 13.53 3.47
C GLU A 127 -21.82 12.19 3.86
N GLY A 128 -21.99 11.97 5.17
CA GLY A 128 -22.50 10.72 5.73
C GLY A 128 -21.43 9.77 6.29
N ASP A 129 -20.14 10.02 6.05
CA ASP A 129 -19.05 9.28 6.71
C ASP A 129 -19.14 9.47 8.24
N SER A 130 -19.20 8.36 8.97
CA SER A 130 -19.20 8.35 10.44
C SER A 130 -17.80 8.02 10.97
N PHE A 131 -17.32 8.82 11.92
CA PHE A 131 -16.12 8.51 12.69
C PHE A 131 -16.30 7.33 13.64
N TRP A 132 -17.54 7.03 14.00
CA TRP A 132 -17.90 6.08 15.04
C TRP A 132 -18.53 4.80 14.48
N THR A 133 -18.26 3.68 15.16
CA THR A 133 -18.92 2.41 14.90
C THR A 133 -20.42 2.53 15.12
N GLN A 134 -21.20 2.03 14.17
CA GLN A 134 -22.67 2.03 14.24
C GLN A 134 -23.24 0.78 14.94
N ARG A 135 -22.41 -0.25 15.15
CA ARG A 135 -22.78 -1.52 15.77
C ARG A 135 -21.73 -1.92 16.80
N GLY A 136 -22.16 -2.57 17.88
CA GLY A 136 -21.26 -2.99 18.97
C GLY A 136 -20.92 -1.85 19.93
N LYS A 137 -19.81 -2.00 20.66
CA LYS A 137 -19.31 -0.95 21.56
C LYS A 137 -18.93 0.28 20.74
N ARG A 138 -19.42 1.45 21.17
CA ARG A 138 -19.09 2.73 20.52
C ARG A 138 -17.59 2.98 20.63
N ARG A 139 -16.95 3.04 19.46
CA ARG A 139 -15.51 3.20 19.25
C ARG A 139 -15.29 3.96 17.95
N PRO A 140 -14.17 4.66 17.77
CA PRO A 140 -13.77 5.12 16.45
C PRO A 140 -13.69 3.94 15.48
N THR A 141 -14.06 4.15 14.23
CA THR A 141 -13.88 3.11 13.20
C THR A 141 -12.39 2.87 12.95
N ALA A 142 -12.02 1.67 12.48
CA ALA A 142 -10.63 1.36 12.14
C ALA A 142 -10.02 2.32 11.10
N LYS A 143 -10.83 2.94 10.23
CA LYS A 143 -10.42 3.99 9.28
C LYS A 143 -10.02 5.27 10.02
N TRP A 144 -10.82 5.72 10.98
CA TRP A 144 -10.71 7.05 11.58
C TRP A 144 -9.92 7.09 12.89
N GLU A 145 -9.86 5.98 13.63
CA GLU A 145 -9.15 5.89 14.92
C GLU A 145 -7.72 6.44 14.86
N PRO A 146 -6.84 6.04 13.91
CA PRO A 146 -5.46 6.51 13.90
C PRO A 146 -5.33 8.02 13.69
N TYR A 147 -6.29 8.63 12.96
CA TYR A 147 -6.31 10.06 12.69
C TYR A 147 -6.85 10.85 13.88
N LEU A 148 -7.92 10.37 14.52
CA LEU A 148 -8.47 11.05 15.70
C LEU A 148 -7.51 10.97 16.89
N LEU A 149 -6.83 9.84 17.09
CA LEU A 149 -5.80 9.72 18.13
C LEU A 149 -4.59 10.63 17.87
N ASP A 150 -4.22 10.84 16.61
CA ASP A 150 -3.18 11.80 16.22
C ASP A 150 -3.55 13.23 16.62
N VAL A 151 -4.77 13.67 16.25
CA VAL A 151 -5.28 14.99 16.64
C VAL A 151 -5.44 15.10 18.15
N ALA A 152 -5.92 14.06 18.82
CA ALA A 152 -6.08 14.02 20.28
C ALA A 152 -4.74 14.18 20.99
N PHE A 153 -3.70 13.48 20.56
CA PHE A 153 -2.35 13.61 21.08
C PHE A 153 -1.83 15.04 20.91
N GLN A 154 -2.00 15.63 19.72
CA GLN A 154 -1.56 16.99 19.47
C GLN A 154 -2.34 18.02 20.31
N LYS A 155 -3.67 17.93 20.35
CA LYS A 155 -4.51 18.79 21.21
C LYS A 155 -4.08 18.67 22.68
N HIS A 156 -3.81 17.45 23.16
CA HIS A 156 -3.31 17.22 24.52
C HIS A 156 -2.01 17.98 24.80
N VAL A 157 -1.02 17.91 23.90
CA VAL A 157 0.26 18.63 24.05
C VAL A 157 0.06 20.14 24.03
N ILE A 158 -0.72 20.66 23.07
CA ILE A 158 -0.96 22.11 22.93
C ILE A 158 -1.71 22.66 24.15
N SER A 159 -2.82 22.02 24.57
CA SER A 159 -3.61 22.48 25.71
C SER A 159 -2.80 22.54 27.01
N ARG A 160 -1.80 21.66 27.17
CA ARG A 160 -0.89 21.67 28.33
C ARG A 160 0.25 22.67 28.18
N ALA A 161 0.74 22.91 26.96
CA ALA A 161 1.76 23.89 26.67
C ALA A 161 1.22 25.34 26.73
N ARG A 162 -0.06 25.53 26.40
CA ARG A 162 -0.76 26.81 26.31
C ARG A 162 -2.10 26.77 27.07
N PRO A 163 -2.07 26.63 28.41
CA PRO A 163 -3.30 26.60 29.22
C PRO A 163 -4.05 27.94 29.21
N ASP A 164 -3.44 28.99 28.68
CA ASP A 164 -4.03 30.32 28.47
C ASP A 164 -4.98 30.39 27.26
N LEU A 165 -4.97 29.37 26.38
CA LEU A 165 -5.75 29.35 25.14
C LEU A 165 -6.81 28.23 25.16
N ASP A 166 -7.96 28.50 24.54
CA ASP A 166 -8.97 27.50 24.19
C ASP A 166 -8.57 26.81 22.88
N VAL A 167 -8.17 25.54 22.96
CA VAL A 167 -7.69 24.78 21.80
C VAL A 167 -8.86 24.05 21.13
N GLN A 168 -9.17 24.44 19.89
CA GLN A 168 -10.18 23.79 19.05
C GLN A 168 -9.49 22.95 17.98
N ALA A 169 -9.94 21.71 17.77
CA ALA A 169 -9.29 20.78 16.86
C ALA A 169 -10.12 20.52 15.59
N TYR A 170 -9.42 20.54 14.45
CA TYR A 170 -9.94 20.28 13.13
C TYR A 170 -9.12 19.20 12.45
N LEU A 171 -9.79 18.23 11.84
CA LEU A 171 -9.22 17.28 10.91
C LEU A 171 -9.53 17.77 9.49
N VAL A 172 -8.48 18.03 8.72
CA VAL A 172 -8.55 18.54 7.34
C VAL A 172 -8.26 17.41 6.37
N VAL A 173 -9.21 17.12 5.50
CA VAL A 173 -9.21 15.95 4.61
C VAL A 173 -9.71 16.33 3.22
N LEU A 174 -9.61 15.43 2.25
CA LEU A 174 -10.16 15.65 0.92
C LEU A 174 -11.65 15.29 0.88
N ASP A 175 -12.47 16.20 0.37
CA ASP A 175 -13.90 16.00 0.21
C ASP A 175 -14.20 15.37 -1.16
N LYS A 176 -14.65 14.11 -1.17
CA LYS A 176 -15.02 13.42 -2.42
C LYS A 176 -16.23 14.04 -3.10
N GLY A 177 -17.10 14.73 -2.38
CA GLY A 177 -18.25 15.43 -2.96
C GLY A 177 -17.85 16.63 -3.81
N LYS A 178 -16.62 17.14 -3.63
CA LYS A 178 -16.09 18.29 -4.37
C LYS A 178 -15.26 17.85 -5.57
N CYS A 179 -15.24 18.71 -6.59
CA CYS A 179 -14.47 18.51 -7.82
C CYS A 179 -13.47 19.65 -8.03
N ALA A 180 -12.39 19.39 -8.76
CA ALA A 180 -11.46 20.44 -9.15
C ALA A 180 -12.12 21.42 -10.14
N THR A 181 -11.95 22.71 -9.89
CA THR A 181 -12.43 23.78 -10.79
C THR A 181 -11.31 24.37 -11.66
N VAL A 182 -10.12 23.76 -11.63
CA VAL A 182 -8.97 24.10 -12.47
C VAL A 182 -8.30 22.82 -12.97
N ASP A 183 -7.61 22.92 -14.09
CA ASP A 183 -6.79 21.82 -14.61
C ASP A 183 -5.40 21.83 -13.96
N GLY A 184 -4.85 20.64 -13.77
CA GLY A 184 -3.51 20.44 -13.22
C GLY A 184 -3.34 20.82 -11.74
N LEU A 185 -4.40 20.75 -10.92
CA LEU A 185 -4.31 21.03 -9.48
C LEU A 185 -3.25 20.14 -8.80
N ASN A 186 -3.21 18.85 -9.13
CA ASN A 186 -2.16 17.91 -8.73
C ASN A 186 -0.74 18.25 -9.22
N ARG A 187 -0.55 19.23 -10.11
CA ARG A 187 0.76 19.67 -10.61
C ARG A 187 1.18 21.04 -10.08
N LYS A 188 0.29 21.72 -9.35
CA LYS A 188 0.58 23.01 -8.71
C LYS A 188 1.61 22.90 -7.58
N PHE A 189 1.72 21.70 -6.99
CA PHE A 189 2.63 21.37 -5.90
C PHE A 189 3.63 20.31 -6.38
N GLY A 190 4.71 20.77 -7.02
CA GLY A 190 5.81 19.91 -7.47
C GLY A 190 6.81 19.67 -6.34
N VAL A 191 7.69 18.67 -6.50
CA VAL A 191 8.68 18.33 -5.48
C VAL A 191 10.08 18.73 -5.96
N ILE A 192 10.79 19.52 -5.15
CA ILE A 192 12.20 19.88 -5.35
C ILE A 192 13.03 19.27 -4.21
N ARG A 193 14.26 18.83 -4.50
CA ARG A 193 15.16 18.25 -3.52
C ARG A 193 16.29 19.24 -3.28
N ASP A 194 16.39 19.70 -2.04
CA ASP A 194 17.43 20.61 -1.56
C ASP A 194 18.42 19.82 -0.68
N GLY A 195 19.42 19.23 -1.34
CA GLY A 195 20.37 18.31 -0.72
C GLY A 195 19.71 17.05 -0.15
N ARG A 196 19.81 16.85 1.17
CA ARG A 196 19.13 15.72 1.86
C ARG A 196 17.65 15.98 2.15
N ARG A 197 17.17 17.22 1.99
CA ARG A 197 15.78 17.60 2.29
C ARG A 197 14.95 17.54 1.02
N ILE A 198 13.74 17.04 1.15
CA ILE A 198 12.73 17.15 0.11
C ILE A 198 11.80 18.29 0.49
N ALA A 199 11.69 19.27 -0.40
CA ALA A 199 10.85 20.45 -0.24
C ALA A 199 9.76 20.43 -1.31
N VAL A 200 8.56 20.89 -0.96
CA VAL A 200 7.53 21.08 -1.98
C VAL A 200 7.72 22.46 -2.59
N HIS A 201 7.89 22.49 -3.90
CA HIS A 201 7.89 23.72 -4.66
C HIS A 201 6.46 23.99 -5.13
N SER A 202 5.87 25.00 -4.52
CA SER A 202 4.60 25.53 -4.99
C SER A 202 4.86 26.48 -6.17
N ALA A 203 4.44 26.07 -7.37
CA ALA A 203 4.40 26.93 -8.55
C ALA A 203 3.25 27.95 -8.47
N VAL A 204 2.47 27.93 -7.39
CA VAL A 204 1.32 28.79 -7.14
C VAL A 204 1.81 30.17 -6.72
N SER A 205 1.27 31.20 -7.37
CA SER A 205 1.53 32.60 -7.01
C SER A 205 0.37 33.21 -6.22
N SER A 206 -0.84 32.66 -6.36
CA SER A 206 -2.05 33.18 -5.74
C SER A 206 -3.07 32.07 -5.47
N ARG A 207 -3.97 32.26 -4.50
CA ARG A 207 -4.98 31.24 -4.14
C ARG A 207 -5.97 31.00 -5.28
N GLU A 208 -6.20 32.00 -6.10
CA GLU A 208 -7.10 31.96 -7.26
C GLU A 208 -6.68 30.90 -8.29
N GLU A 209 -5.38 30.60 -8.41
CA GLU A 209 -4.87 29.55 -9.29
C GLU A 209 -5.24 28.13 -8.85
N LEU A 210 -5.62 27.94 -7.59
CA LEU A 210 -5.99 26.64 -7.03
C LEU A 210 -7.47 26.31 -7.29
N GLY A 211 -8.25 27.31 -7.71
CA GLY A 211 -9.69 27.19 -7.86
C GLY A 211 -10.41 27.07 -6.52
N GLU A 212 -11.64 26.57 -6.57
CA GLU A 212 -12.44 26.22 -5.40
C GLU A 212 -11.79 25.13 -4.56
N ASP A 213 -11.98 25.25 -3.26
CA ASP A 213 -11.35 24.40 -2.27
C ASP A 213 -11.98 23.02 -2.18
N VAL A 214 -11.19 21.98 -2.47
CA VAL A 214 -11.56 20.56 -2.42
C VAL A 214 -11.37 19.92 -1.04
N LEU A 215 -10.96 20.68 -0.02
CA LEU A 215 -10.80 20.20 1.34
C LEU A 215 -12.11 20.26 2.15
N ALA A 216 -12.24 19.37 3.12
CA ALA A 216 -13.22 19.43 4.20
C ALA A 216 -12.52 19.76 5.53
N TYR A 217 -13.09 20.70 6.29
CA TYR A 217 -12.59 21.13 7.60
C TYR A 217 -13.51 20.59 8.70
N LEU A 218 -13.19 19.40 9.19
CA LEU A 218 -14.04 18.69 10.14
C LEU A 218 -13.66 19.09 11.56
N ARG A 219 -14.51 19.84 12.26
CA ARG A 219 -14.31 20.14 13.68
C ARG A 219 -14.56 18.87 14.50
N VAL A 220 -13.54 18.40 15.22
CA VAL A 220 -13.55 17.10 15.91
C VAL A 220 -13.59 17.20 17.43
N ASP A 221 -13.77 18.39 18.01
CA ASP A 221 -13.69 18.60 19.46
C ASP A 221 -14.58 17.62 20.26
N SER A 222 -15.84 17.43 19.87
CA SER A 222 -16.76 16.49 20.51
C SER A 222 -16.31 15.04 20.37
N ASP A 223 -15.70 14.68 19.23
CA ASP A 223 -15.17 13.34 19.01
C ASP A 223 -13.95 13.07 19.90
N LEU A 224 -13.11 14.09 20.10
CA LEU A 224 -11.92 13.99 20.97
C LEU A 224 -12.30 13.93 22.45
N GLU A 225 -13.35 14.66 22.86
CA GLU A 225 -13.93 14.54 24.20
C GLU A 225 -14.43 13.12 24.44
N GLU A 226 -15.17 12.55 23.48
CA GLU A 226 -15.65 11.17 23.58
C GLU A 226 -14.47 10.18 23.66
N ILE A 227 -13.44 10.32 22.81
CA ILE A 227 -12.20 9.51 22.87
C ILE A 227 -11.53 9.58 24.24
N GLY A 228 -11.50 10.77 24.87
CA GLY A 228 -10.89 10.96 26.19
C GLY A 228 -11.56 10.14 27.30
N GLU A 229 -12.83 9.78 27.13
CA GLU A 229 -13.61 8.98 28.07
C GLU A 229 -13.54 7.47 27.80
N LEU A 230 -12.92 7.04 26.69
CA LEU A 230 -12.79 5.62 26.37
C LEU A 230 -11.53 5.03 26.99
N ASP A 231 -11.67 3.79 27.47
CA ASP A 231 -10.52 2.93 27.74
C ASP A 231 -10.03 2.25 26.46
N PHE A 232 -8.72 2.29 26.27
CA PHE A 232 -8.00 1.59 25.22
C PHE A 232 -7.04 0.57 25.85
N ASP A 233 -6.81 -0.51 25.11
CA ASP A 233 -5.87 -1.56 25.48
C ASP A 233 -4.65 -1.44 24.56
N LEU A 234 -3.47 -1.29 25.15
CA LEU A 234 -2.20 -1.36 24.46
C LEU A 234 -1.72 -2.82 24.36
N PRO A 235 -0.97 -3.16 23.30
CA PRO A 235 -0.46 -4.51 23.10
C PRO A 235 0.52 -5.06 24.17
N ASP A 236 0.98 -4.23 25.10
CA ASP A 236 1.77 -4.62 26.27
C ASP A 236 0.90 -5.02 27.48
N GLY A 237 -0.43 -5.02 27.34
CA GLY A 237 -1.37 -5.27 28.43
C GLY A 237 -1.71 -4.03 29.26
N GLY A 238 -1.12 -2.88 28.95
CA GLY A 238 -1.54 -1.60 29.51
C GLY A 238 -2.97 -1.27 29.06
N SER A 239 -3.79 -0.77 29.97
CA SER A 239 -5.15 -0.33 29.65
C SER A 239 -5.46 0.98 30.37
N GLY A 240 -6.26 1.82 29.73
CA GLY A 240 -6.76 3.04 30.33
C GLY A 240 -7.09 4.13 29.34
N ARG A 241 -7.33 5.32 29.87
CA ARG A 241 -7.66 6.51 29.09
C ARG A 241 -6.45 7.09 28.38
N LEU A 242 -6.69 7.78 27.27
CA LEU A 242 -5.65 8.33 26.41
C LEU A 242 -4.54 9.11 27.15
N PRO A 243 -4.81 10.03 28.10
CA PRO A 243 -3.74 10.74 28.82
C PRO A 243 -2.77 9.81 29.57
N ALA A 244 -3.30 8.80 30.26
CA ALA A 244 -2.49 7.84 31.00
C ALA A 244 -1.64 6.97 30.05
N LEU A 245 -2.21 6.58 28.91
CA LEU A 245 -1.49 5.82 27.88
C LEU A 245 -0.39 6.67 27.21
N ILE A 246 -0.61 7.96 26.99
CA ILE A 246 0.42 8.89 26.51
C ILE A 246 1.60 8.93 27.49
N GLU A 247 1.33 9.07 28.78
CA GLU A 247 2.36 9.07 29.83
C GLU A 247 3.12 7.73 29.90
N GLN A 248 2.42 6.61 29.77
CA GLN A 248 3.02 5.28 29.70
C GLN A 248 3.95 5.15 28.49
N LEU A 249 3.48 5.53 27.29
CA LEU A 249 4.28 5.51 26.07
C LEU A 249 5.49 6.45 26.17
N ALA A 250 5.34 7.64 26.75
CA ALA A 250 6.43 8.58 26.99
C ALA A 250 7.48 8.00 27.95
N LYS A 251 7.05 7.29 29.00
CA LYS A 251 7.96 6.56 29.89
C LYS A 251 8.74 5.47 29.17
N ILE A 252 8.07 4.65 28.36
CA ILE A 252 8.72 3.60 27.55
C ILE A 252 9.69 4.24 26.55
N ASN A 253 9.29 5.33 25.92
CA ASN A 253 10.08 6.07 24.93
C ASN A 253 11.42 6.58 25.47
N ARG A 254 11.43 7.03 26.72
CA ARG A 254 12.64 7.53 27.40
C ARG A 254 13.54 6.41 27.93
N SER A 255 12.99 5.22 28.15
CA SER A 255 13.75 4.11 28.72
C SER A 255 14.72 3.49 27.71
N ASP A 256 15.88 3.06 28.21
CA ASP A 256 16.84 2.21 27.51
C ASP A 256 16.68 0.73 27.90
N ASP A 257 15.82 0.43 28.87
CA ASP A 257 15.57 -0.94 29.32
C ASP A 257 14.99 -1.78 28.15
N PRO A 258 15.38 -3.06 28.02
CA PRO A 258 14.75 -3.98 27.10
C PRO A 258 13.23 -4.01 27.30
N PHE A 259 12.48 -3.72 26.24
CA PHE A 259 11.02 -3.71 26.29
C PHE A 259 10.43 -4.60 25.19
N ARG A 260 9.43 -5.40 25.55
CA ARG A 260 8.79 -6.40 24.69
C ARG A 260 7.29 -6.41 24.96
N CYS A 261 6.50 -6.74 23.95
CA CYS A 261 5.05 -6.92 24.06
C CYS A 261 4.65 -8.38 23.86
N ALA A 262 3.44 -8.75 24.30
CA ALA A 262 2.85 -10.02 23.94
C ALA A 262 2.75 -10.17 22.41
N VAL A 263 3.00 -11.37 21.88
CA VAL A 263 2.83 -11.66 20.46
C VAL A 263 1.34 -11.77 20.10
N GLY A 264 1.00 -11.57 18.83
CA GLY A 264 -0.39 -11.58 18.36
C GLY A 264 -0.50 -11.37 16.85
N ALA A 265 -1.73 -11.28 16.33
CA ALA A 265 -2.05 -11.02 14.93
C ALA A 265 -1.35 -9.76 14.39
N LYS A 266 -1.19 -8.73 15.24
CA LYS A 266 -0.41 -7.51 14.96
C LYS A 266 1.02 -7.79 14.48
N CYS A 267 1.61 -8.91 14.89
CA CYS A 267 2.99 -9.26 14.59
C CYS A 267 3.20 -9.69 13.14
N ARG A 268 2.14 -10.05 12.40
CA ARG A 268 2.22 -10.50 10.99
C ARG A 268 2.85 -9.47 10.06
N GLY A 269 2.62 -8.18 10.32
CA GLY A 269 3.14 -7.04 9.54
C GLY A 269 4.16 -6.20 10.30
N CYS A 270 4.89 -6.78 11.26
CA CYS A 270 5.83 -6.00 12.08
C CYS A 270 7.03 -5.50 11.25
N GLN A 271 7.23 -4.18 11.20
CA GLN A 271 8.36 -3.55 10.50
C GLN A 271 9.76 -3.87 11.07
N PHE A 272 9.81 -4.46 12.27
CA PHE A 272 11.07 -4.90 12.90
C PHE A 272 11.34 -6.40 12.66
N ALA A 273 10.77 -6.96 11.59
CA ALA A 273 11.14 -8.26 11.03
C ALA A 273 12.42 -8.12 10.18
N LEU A 274 13.19 -9.20 10.02
CA LEU A 274 14.23 -9.23 8.99
C LEU A 274 13.60 -9.36 7.59
N PRO A 275 14.29 -8.93 6.52
CA PRO A 275 13.83 -9.15 5.15
C PRO A 275 13.57 -10.63 4.87
N LYS A 276 12.63 -10.91 3.95
CA LYS A 276 12.35 -12.29 3.50
C LYS A 276 13.46 -12.88 2.64
N ASP A 277 14.22 -12.04 1.94
CA ASP A 277 15.42 -12.45 1.22
C ASP A 277 16.45 -13.01 2.21
N SER A 278 16.78 -14.30 2.05
CA SER A 278 17.69 -15.00 2.95
C SER A 278 19.10 -14.44 2.94
N ARG A 279 19.62 -13.99 1.79
CA ARG A 279 20.96 -13.39 1.68
C ARG A 279 21.02 -12.08 2.44
N LYS A 280 20.06 -11.18 2.21
CA LYS A 280 20.00 -9.88 2.91
C LYS A 280 19.78 -10.06 4.41
N ALA A 281 18.95 -11.03 4.80
CA ALA A 281 18.74 -11.35 6.21
C ALA A 281 20.03 -11.88 6.87
N ASP A 282 20.79 -12.73 6.18
CA ASP A 282 22.03 -13.30 6.70
C ASP A 282 23.16 -12.26 6.79
N GLU A 283 23.25 -11.34 5.82
CA GLU A 283 24.15 -10.18 5.88
C GLU A 283 23.85 -9.30 7.09
N LEU A 284 22.57 -8.97 7.33
CA LEU A 284 22.16 -8.19 8.49
C LEU A 284 22.50 -8.92 9.80
N ARG A 285 22.26 -10.23 9.87
CA ARG A 285 22.64 -11.04 11.05
C ARG A 285 24.15 -11.04 11.26
N ALA A 286 24.95 -11.18 10.21
CA ALA A 286 26.40 -11.14 10.27
C ALA A 286 26.91 -9.77 10.73
N ALA A 287 26.21 -8.69 10.38
CA ALA A 287 26.47 -7.34 10.87
C ALA A 287 26.00 -7.09 12.32
N GLY A 288 25.44 -8.09 13.01
CA GLY A 288 24.94 -7.97 14.38
C GLY A 288 23.55 -7.32 14.49
N ILE A 289 22.87 -7.09 13.37
CA ILE A 289 21.50 -6.56 13.32
C ILE A 289 20.51 -7.69 13.60
N ARG A 290 19.54 -7.41 14.48
CA ARG A 290 18.56 -8.39 14.98
C ARG A 290 17.16 -8.08 14.48
N SER A 291 16.30 -9.11 14.49
CA SER A 291 14.86 -8.95 14.35
C SER A 291 14.20 -8.68 15.71
N GLY A 292 13.53 -7.53 15.85
CA GLY A 292 12.69 -7.26 17.02
C GLY A 292 11.47 -8.19 17.08
N LEU A 293 10.92 -8.57 15.91
CA LEU A 293 9.84 -9.56 15.81
C LEU A 293 10.26 -10.92 16.37
N GLU A 294 11.39 -11.47 15.93
CA GLU A 294 11.88 -12.75 16.44
C GLU A 294 12.21 -12.68 17.95
N GLU A 295 12.68 -11.52 18.44
CA GLU A 295 12.93 -11.32 19.86
C GLU A 295 11.65 -11.41 20.71
N CYS A 296 10.56 -10.80 20.25
CA CYS A 296 9.25 -10.92 20.89
C CYS A 296 8.74 -12.37 20.88
N TRP A 297 8.83 -13.07 19.74
CA TRP A 297 8.40 -14.47 19.66
C TRP A 297 9.24 -15.41 20.51
N ARG A 298 10.56 -15.25 20.53
CA ARG A 298 11.46 -16.02 21.40
C ARG A 298 11.13 -15.81 22.87
N HIS A 299 10.74 -14.61 23.25
CA HIS A 299 10.31 -14.32 24.61
C HIS A 299 8.98 -14.99 24.97
N ALA A 300 8.00 -14.95 24.06
CA ALA A 300 6.68 -15.54 24.28
C ALA A 300 6.70 -17.07 24.33
N VAL A 301 7.45 -17.71 23.43
CA VAL A 301 7.46 -19.18 23.27
C VAL A 301 8.56 -19.84 24.11
N GLY A 302 9.62 -19.11 24.47
CA GLY A 302 10.74 -19.63 25.25
C GLY A 302 11.66 -20.56 24.43
N THR A 303 12.15 -21.63 25.06
CA THR A 303 13.12 -22.56 24.45
C THR A 303 12.55 -23.37 23.28
N ALA A 304 11.23 -23.47 23.16
CA ALA A 304 10.56 -24.14 22.06
C ALA A 304 10.41 -23.26 20.81
N TYR A 305 10.86 -22.00 20.86
CA TYR A 305 10.78 -21.11 19.71
C TYR A 305 11.69 -21.57 18.57
N ASP A 306 11.09 -21.81 17.41
CA ASP A 306 11.80 -22.03 16.17
C ASP A 306 11.31 -20.99 15.14
N PRO A 307 12.18 -20.13 14.59
CA PRO A 307 11.80 -19.20 13.55
C PRO A 307 11.30 -19.89 12.26
N GLY A 308 11.68 -21.15 12.01
CA GLY A 308 11.23 -21.94 10.85
C GLY A 308 9.84 -22.56 10.99
N ARG A 309 9.31 -22.69 12.21
CA ARG A 309 7.95 -23.22 12.44
C ARG A 309 6.90 -22.17 12.05
N PRO A 310 5.92 -22.51 11.18
CA PRO A 310 4.85 -21.58 10.81
C PRO A 310 3.97 -21.20 12.01
N LYS A 311 3.78 -19.91 12.23
CA LYS A 311 3.03 -19.38 13.37
C LYS A 311 1.54 -19.35 13.07
N VAL A 312 0.71 -19.36 14.10
CA VAL A 312 -0.75 -19.26 13.97
C VAL A 312 -1.21 -17.99 13.23
N THR A 313 -0.43 -16.92 13.32
CA THR A 313 -0.68 -15.65 12.62
C THR A 313 -0.47 -15.73 11.10
N GLU A 314 0.16 -16.80 10.60
CA GLU A 314 0.40 -17.06 9.18
C GLU A 314 -0.74 -17.85 8.52
N LEU A 315 -1.71 -18.34 9.31
CA LEU A 315 -2.89 -19.03 8.77
C LEU A 315 -3.72 -18.07 7.90
N TRP A 316 -3.99 -18.48 6.66
CA TRP A 316 -4.70 -17.65 5.71
C TRP A 316 -6.11 -17.29 6.18
N ASN A 317 -6.44 -15.99 6.19
CA ASN A 317 -7.76 -15.45 6.56
C ASN A 317 -8.28 -15.93 7.94
N TYR A 318 -7.37 -16.19 8.90
CA TYR A 318 -7.74 -16.62 10.25
C TYR A 318 -7.84 -15.45 11.22
N ARG A 319 -8.98 -15.34 11.91
CA ARG A 319 -9.28 -14.19 12.79
C ARG A 319 -9.10 -14.48 14.29
N HIS A 320 -8.89 -15.73 14.67
CA HIS A 320 -8.81 -16.17 16.07
C HIS A 320 -7.36 -16.40 16.53
N ALA A 321 -6.36 -15.89 15.81
CA ALA A 321 -4.95 -16.12 16.13
C ALA A 321 -4.57 -15.66 17.55
N ASP A 322 -5.09 -14.52 18.00
CA ASP A 322 -4.82 -13.99 19.34
C ASP A 322 -5.40 -14.87 20.46
N GLU A 323 -6.58 -15.44 20.27
CA GLU A 323 -7.21 -16.37 21.21
C GLU A 323 -6.35 -17.64 21.37
N ARG A 324 -5.83 -18.17 20.27
CA ARG A 324 -4.95 -19.36 20.28
C ARG A 324 -3.62 -19.07 20.94
N ILE A 325 -3.04 -17.90 20.68
CA ILE A 325 -1.80 -17.46 21.34
C ILE A 325 -2.01 -17.34 22.85
N ALA A 326 -3.13 -16.79 23.31
CA ALA A 326 -3.45 -16.69 24.73
C ALA A 326 -3.59 -18.08 25.41
N GLU A 327 -3.98 -19.10 24.66
CA GLU A 327 -4.03 -20.50 25.11
C GLU A 327 -2.67 -21.22 25.04
N GLY A 328 -1.59 -20.53 24.66
CA GLY A 328 -0.26 -21.11 24.50
C GLY A 328 -0.06 -21.89 23.19
N ARG A 329 -0.95 -21.71 22.22
CA ARG A 329 -0.91 -22.34 20.89
C ARG A 329 -0.37 -21.35 19.87
N TYR A 330 0.91 -21.48 19.56
CA TYR A 330 1.69 -20.48 18.83
C TYR A 330 1.90 -20.84 17.36
N PHE A 331 1.84 -22.13 17.02
CA PHE A 331 2.18 -22.67 15.70
C PHE A 331 0.97 -23.29 15.01
N LEU A 332 1.02 -23.41 13.67
CA LEU A 332 -0.08 -24.01 12.90
C LEU A 332 -0.39 -25.44 13.35
N GLU A 333 0.61 -26.22 13.71
CA GLU A 333 0.47 -27.61 14.18
C GLU A 333 -0.23 -27.74 15.54
N ASP A 334 -0.30 -26.65 16.30
CA ASP A 334 -1.04 -26.60 17.57
C ASP A 334 -2.57 -26.55 17.34
N LEU A 335 -3.00 -26.23 16.12
CA LEU A 335 -4.42 -26.13 15.77
C LEU A 335 -5.06 -27.49 15.51
N ARG A 336 -6.38 -27.53 15.67
CA ARG A 336 -7.27 -28.66 15.40
C ARG A 336 -8.35 -28.20 14.43
N GLU A 337 -9.01 -29.15 13.77
CA GLU A 337 -10.03 -28.84 12.75
C GLU A 337 -11.18 -27.99 13.33
N GLY A 338 -11.59 -28.27 14.57
CA GLY A 338 -12.60 -27.51 15.28
C GLY A 338 -12.24 -26.04 15.57
N ASP A 339 -10.96 -25.64 15.44
CA ASP A 339 -10.53 -24.25 15.67
C ASP A 339 -10.83 -23.31 14.47
N LEU A 340 -11.25 -23.85 13.32
CA LEU A 340 -11.39 -23.12 12.05
C LEU A 340 -12.80 -22.64 11.73
N GLY A 341 -13.81 -23.14 12.45
CA GLY A 341 -15.23 -22.85 12.19
C GLY A 341 -15.76 -23.50 10.90
N GLU A 342 -16.98 -23.11 10.48
CA GLU A 342 -17.72 -23.72 9.35
C GLU A 342 -17.72 -22.87 8.06
N GLY A 343 -16.86 -21.85 7.98
CA GLY A 343 -16.83 -20.92 6.85
C GLY A 343 -16.23 -21.52 5.57
N ALA A 344 -16.47 -20.89 4.42
CA ALA A 344 -15.94 -21.32 3.11
C ALA A 344 -14.39 -21.37 3.05
N CYS A 345 -13.69 -20.69 3.96
CA CYS A 345 -12.23 -20.73 4.07
C CYS A 345 -11.72 -21.93 4.89
N ALA A 346 -12.54 -22.53 5.75
CA ALA A 346 -12.12 -23.55 6.71
C ALA A 346 -11.49 -24.79 6.04
N PRO A 347 -12.00 -25.33 4.92
CA PRO A 347 -11.34 -26.45 4.25
C PRO A 347 -9.90 -26.15 3.80
N ARG A 348 -9.67 -24.95 3.25
CA ARG A 348 -8.33 -24.50 2.82
C ARG A 348 -7.41 -24.23 4.01
N GLN A 349 -7.93 -23.61 5.06
CA GLN A 349 -7.18 -23.40 6.30
C GLN A 349 -6.75 -24.74 6.92
N TRP A 350 -7.64 -25.73 6.92
CA TRP A 350 -7.34 -27.05 7.42
C TRP A 350 -6.28 -27.76 6.59
N LEU A 351 -6.33 -27.61 5.27
CA LEU A 351 -5.27 -28.09 4.37
C LEU A 351 -3.91 -27.46 4.72
N GLN A 352 -3.85 -26.15 4.95
CA GLN A 352 -2.63 -25.45 5.39
C GLN A 352 -2.11 -26.00 6.73
N VAL A 353 -3.00 -26.18 7.72
CA VAL A 353 -2.64 -26.76 9.04
C VAL A 353 -2.12 -28.18 8.91
N ARG A 354 -2.82 -29.05 8.16
CA ARG A 354 -2.43 -30.44 7.95
C ARG A 354 -1.06 -30.55 7.31
N LYS A 355 -0.81 -29.79 6.23
CA LYS A 355 0.50 -29.83 5.55
C LYS A 355 1.63 -29.35 6.46
N ALA A 356 1.41 -28.31 7.26
CA ALA A 356 2.39 -27.86 8.25
C ALA A 356 2.66 -28.93 9.32
N ARG A 357 1.61 -29.55 9.88
CA ARG A 357 1.71 -30.59 10.92
C ARG A 357 2.39 -31.86 10.40
N ASP A 358 2.05 -32.28 9.19
CA ASP A 358 2.54 -33.52 8.60
C ASP A 358 3.93 -33.34 7.94
N GLY A 359 4.48 -32.11 7.93
CA GLY A 359 5.73 -31.79 7.25
C GLY A 359 5.66 -31.97 5.72
N ASP A 360 4.46 -31.90 5.15
CA ASP A 360 4.19 -32.14 3.74
C ASP A 360 4.41 -30.85 2.94
N ALA A 361 5.56 -30.78 2.26
CA ALA A 361 5.94 -29.66 1.39
C ALA A 361 5.40 -29.77 -0.04
N THR A 362 4.63 -30.82 -0.37
CA THR A 362 4.12 -31.01 -1.75
C THR A 362 2.92 -30.10 -2.04
N PRO A 363 2.70 -29.68 -3.30
CA PRO A 363 1.48 -28.99 -3.67
C PRO A 363 0.26 -29.92 -3.56
N TRP A 364 -0.89 -29.36 -3.22
CA TRP A 364 -2.19 -30.00 -3.33
C TRP A 364 -2.94 -29.45 -4.54
N ILE A 365 -3.54 -30.35 -5.32
CA ILE A 365 -4.26 -30.02 -6.55
C ILE A 365 -5.56 -30.84 -6.59
N ASP A 366 -6.69 -30.16 -6.81
CA ASP A 366 -7.93 -30.82 -7.25
C ASP A 366 -7.89 -30.96 -8.78
N GLY A 367 -7.29 -32.07 -9.25
CA GLY A 367 -7.06 -32.29 -10.67
C GLY A 367 -8.36 -32.35 -11.49
N ALA A 368 -9.44 -32.92 -10.95
CA ALA A 368 -10.71 -33.03 -11.66
C ALA A 368 -11.41 -31.67 -11.80
N GLY A 369 -11.48 -30.90 -10.70
CA GLY A 369 -12.03 -29.55 -10.69
C GLY A 369 -11.23 -28.60 -11.58
N LEU A 370 -9.90 -28.65 -11.47
CA LEU A 370 -9.01 -27.84 -12.30
C LEU A 370 -9.13 -28.18 -13.79
N ALA A 371 -9.19 -29.47 -14.14
CA ALA A 371 -9.36 -29.90 -15.52
C ALA A 371 -10.70 -29.43 -16.12
N ALA A 372 -11.78 -29.48 -15.35
CA ALA A 372 -13.07 -28.96 -15.77
C ALA A 372 -13.01 -27.45 -16.02
N GLN A 373 -12.33 -26.71 -15.14
CA GLN A 373 -12.11 -25.27 -15.29
C GLN A 373 -11.29 -24.93 -16.53
N VAL A 374 -10.14 -25.59 -16.73
CA VAL A 374 -9.26 -25.35 -17.89
C VAL A 374 -9.96 -25.65 -19.22
N ARG A 375 -10.74 -26.75 -19.29
CA ARG A 375 -11.51 -27.11 -20.49
C ARG A 375 -12.62 -26.13 -20.86
N SER A 376 -13.06 -25.28 -19.92
CA SER A 376 -14.09 -24.28 -20.18
C SER A 376 -13.58 -23.07 -20.96
N TRP A 377 -12.25 -22.88 -21.05
CA TRP A 377 -11.64 -21.72 -21.69
C TRP A 377 -11.54 -21.88 -23.21
N LYS A 378 -11.76 -20.77 -23.91
CA LYS A 378 -11.73 -20.67 -25.38
C LYS A 378 -10.44 -20.00 -25.82
N PHE A 379 -9.69 -20.65 -26.70
CA PHE A 379 -8.47 -20.07 -27.29
C PHE A 379 -8.81 -19.06 -28.41
N PRO A 380 -7.93 -18.05 -28.65
CA PRO A 380 -6.71 -17.76 -27.89
C PRO A 380 -7.01 -17.30 -26.45
N LEU A 381 -6.07 -17.51 -25.53
CA LEU A 381 -6.19 -17.04 -24.14
C LEU A 381 -5.49 -15.70 -24.01
N HIS A 382 -6.12 -14.72 -23.36
CA HIS A 382 -5.62 -13.35 -23.22
C HIS A 382 -5.36 -13.05 -21.74
N PHE A 383 -4.13 -12.74 -21.38
CA PHE A 383 -3.74 -12.42 -20.00
C PHE A 383 -3.42 -10.93 -19.93
N ILE A 384 -4.17 -10.19 -19.11
CA ILE A 384 -4.03 -8.73 -18.99
C ILE A 384 -3.75 -8.31 -17.56
N ASP A 385 -2.94 -7.27 -17.42
CA ASP A 385 -2.60 -6.65 -16.15
C ASP A 385 -2.53 -5.13 -16.32
N PHE A 386 -2.99 -4.39 -15.31
CA PHE A 386 -3.13 -2.93 -15.37
C PHE A 386 -2.30 -2.24 -14.29
N GLU A 387 -1.60 -1.18 -14.70
CA GLU A 387 -1.02 -0.22 -13.78
C GLU A 387 -1.90 1.02 -13.66
N THR A 388 -2.18 1.37 -12.40
CA THR A 388 -3.12 2.45 -12.09
C THR A 388 -2.69 3.31 -10.91
N SER A 389 -3.28 4.50 -10.80
CA SER A 389 -3.05 5.42 -9.70
C SER A 389 -4.34 6.10 -9.27
N ARG A 390 -4.44 6.44 -7.98
CA ARG A 390 -5.48 7.31 -7.43
C ARG A 390 -4.82 8.51 -6.78
N MET A 391 -4.59 9.55 -7.58
CA MET A 391 -3.96 10.77 -7.09
C MET A 391 -4.88 11.49 -6.10
N ALA A 392 -4.33 11.91 -4.97
CA ALA A 392 -5.09 12.58 -3.93
C ALA A 392 -5.74 13.87 -4.46
N LEU A 393 -4.96 14.71 -5.14
CA LEU A 393 -5.48 15.88 -5.84
C LEU A 393 -5.88 15.53 -7.28
N PRO A 394 -7.00 16.06 -7.80
CA PRO A 394 -7.41 15.85 -9.18
C PRO A 394 -6.47 16.53 -10.18
N GLY A 395 -6.31 15.91 -11.37
CA GLY A 395 -5.51 16.48 -12.46
C GLY A 395 -6.31 17.22 -13.53
N ARG A 396 -7.61 16.96 -13.64
CA ARG A 396 -8.51 17.56 -14.63
C ARG A 396 -9.66 18.27 -13.93
N ARG A 397 -10.11 19.38 -14.51
CA ARG A 397 -11.35 20.04 -14.10
C ARG A 397 -12.52 19.06 -14.12
N GLY A 398 -13.33 19.10 -13.07
CA GLY A 398 -14.49 18.23 -12.90
C GLY A 398 -14.17 16.88 -12.26
N ASP A 399 -12.90 16.47 -12.18
CA ASP A 399 -12.53 15.25 -11.48
C ASP A 399 -12.56 15.46 -9.96
N HIS A 400 -12.88 14.39 -9.24
CA HIS A 400 -12.94 14.36 -7.78
C HIS A 400 -11.61 13.87 -7.18
N PRO A 401 -11.29 14.18 -5.91
CA PRO A 401 -10.15 13.60 -5.21
C PRO A 401 -10.13 12.07 -5.31
N TYR A 402 -8.95 11.48 -5.51
CA TYR A 402 -8.77 10.02 -5.68
C TYR A 402 -9.49 9.40 -6.90
N THR A 403 -9.77 10.20 -7.93
CA THR A 403 -10.23 9.68 -9.22
C THR A 403 -9.26 8.62 -9.75
N GLN A 404 -9.81 7.49 -10.20
CA GLN A 404 -9.05 6.36 -10.73
C GLN A 404 -8.43 6.72 -12.08
N VAL A 405 -7.11 6.56 -12.21
CA VAL A 405 -6.35 6.76 -13.44
C VAL A 405 -5.68 5.45 -13.84
N ALA A 406 -6.06 4.88 -14.97
CA ALA A 406 -5.34 3.77 -15.62
C ALA A 406 -4.35 4.35 -16.64
N PHE A 407 -3.05 4.06 -16.47
CA PHE A 407 -1.99 4.66 -17.27
C PHE A 407 -1.16 3.65 -18.06
N GLN A 408 -1.26 2.35 -17.77
CA GLN A 408 -0.56 1.31 -18.50
C GLN A 408 -1.25 -0.05 -18.41
N PHE A 409 -1.18 -0.85 -19.47
CA PHE A 409 -1.46 -2.28 -19.42
C PHE A 409 -0.43 -3.09 -20.21
N SER A 410 -0.35 -4.37 -19.90
CA SER A 410 0.30 -5.40 -20.69
C SER A 410 -0.71 -6.48 -21.10
N HIS A 411 -0.46 -7.15 -22.23
CA HIS A 411 -1.32 -8.20 -22.77
C HIS A 411 -0.50 -9.34 -23.40
N HIS A 412 -0.56 -10.52 -22.79
CA HIS A 412 -0.04 -11.76 -23.37
C HIS A 412 -1.15 -12.59 -24.00
N THR A 413 -0.82 -13.28 -25.09
CA THR A 413 -1.68 -14.28 -25.71
C THR A 413 -1.05 -15.67 -25.67
N VAL A 414 -1.87 -16.69 -25.41
CA VAL A 414 -1.51 -18.09 -25.62
C VAL A 414 -2.43 -18.67 -26.70
N ALA A 415 -1.84 -19.12 -27.80
CA ALA A 415 -2.55 -19.76 -28.90
C ALA A 415 -2.90 -21.22 -28.58
N SER A 416 -3.81 -21.82 -29.37
CA SER A 416 -4.26 -23.20 -29.15
C SER A 416 -3.17 -24.26 -29.32
N ASP A 417 -2.12 -23.95 -30.07
CA ASP A 417 -0.92 -24.79 -30.23
C ASP A 417 0.10 -24.58 -29.09
N GLY A 418 -0.16 -23.65 -28.17
CA GLY A 418 0.70 -23.31 -27.05
C GLY A 418 1.72 -22.20 -27.32
N ALA A 419 1.69 -21.55 -28.49
CA ALA A 419 2.55 -20.39 -28.74
C ALA A 419 2.22 -19.23 -27.78
N ILE A 420 3.26 -18.61 -27.20
CA ILE A 420 3.14 -17.52 -26.23
C ILE A 420 3.77 -16.27 -26.83
N VAL A 421 3.01 -15.17 -26.83
CA VAL A 421 3.47 -13.88 -27.36
C VAL A 421 3.05 -12.78 -26.40
N HIS A 422 3.97 -11.89 -26.04
CA HIS A 422 3.61 -10.56 -25.53
C HIS A 422 2.97 -9.80 -26.69
N HIS A 423 1.63 -9.83 -26.75
CA HIS A 423 0.84 -9.43 -27.91
C HIS A 423 0.78 -7.92 -28.05
N GLY A 424 0.53 -7.23 -26.94
CA GLY A 424 0.31 -5.80 -26.91
C GLY A 424 0.66 -5.20 -25.56
N GLN A 425 0.92 -3.90 -25.57
CA GLN A 425 1.15 -3.09 -24.38
C GLN A 425 0.80 -1.64 -24.68
N TRP A 426 0.42 -0.90 -23.64
CA TRP A 426 0.16 0.53 -23.75
C TRP A 426 0.61 1.26 -22.48
N ILE A 427 1.16 2.46 -22.62
CA ILE A 427 1.60 3.28 -21.49
C ILE A 427 1.62 4.78 -21.84
N GLU A 428 0.97 5.59 -21.01
CA GLU A 428 0.98 7.06 -21.08
C GLU A 428 1.43 7.67 -19.75
N VAL A 429 2.60 8.30 -19.77
CA VAL A 429 3.27 8.86 -18.58
C VAL A 429 3.68 10.31 -18.77
N ARG A 430 3.23 10.97 -19.85
CA ARG A 430 3.50 12.39 -20.06
C ARG A 430 2.80 13.22 -18.99
N PRO A 431 3.49 14.18 -18.35
CA PRO A 431 2.90 14.97 -17.27
C PRO A 431 1.67 15.75 -17.73
N GLY A 432 0.56 15.56 -17.01
CA GLY A 432 -0.70 16.27 -17.26
C GLY A 432 -1.53 15.79 -18.46
N VAL A 433 -1.18 14.66 -19.07
CA VAL A 433 -2.06 13.97 -20.01
C VAL A 433 -2.99 13.05 -19.22
N PHE A 434 -4.29 13.10 -19.50
CA PHE A 434 -5.26 12.16 -18.93
C PHE A 434 -5.27 10.86 -19.75
N PRO A 435 -4.82 9.72 -19.19
CA PRO A 435 -4.55 8.52 -19.99
C PRO A 435 -5.78 7.62 -20.19
N SER A 436 -6.79 7.68 -19.31
CA SER A 436 -7.65 6.52 -19.10
C SER A 436 -8.65 6.21 -20.20
N PHE A 437 -9.05 7.18 -21.03
CA PHE A 437 -9.93 6.88 -22.17
C PHE A 437 -9.14 6.28 -23.35
N GLU A 438 -7.95 6.80 -23.63
CA GLU A 438 -7.03 6.20 -24.62
C GLU A 438 -6.56 4.80 -24.20
N PHE A 439 -6.35 4.60 -22.89
CA PHE A 439 -6.12 3.28 -22.31
C PHE A 439 -7.21 2.28 -22.70
N VAL A 440 -8.50 2.64 -22.51
CA VAL A 440 -9.63 1.74 -22.84
C VAL A 440 -9.69 1.50 -24.35
N ARG A 441 -9.46 2.53 -25.17
CA ARG A 441 -9.41 2.38 -26.64
C ARG A 441 -8.30 1.45 -27.08
N ALA A 442 -7.12 1.53 -26.48
CA ALA A 442 -6.00 0.64 -26.77
C ALA A 442 -6.30 -0.80 -26.33
N LEU A 443 -6.80 -0.99 -25.11
CA LEU A 443 -7.14 -2.31 -24.59
C LEU A 443 -8.25 -2.99 -25.40
N LYS A 444 -9.28 -2.23 -25.80
CA LYS A 444 -10.35 -2.73 -26.67
C LYS A 444 -9.79 -3.22 -28.00
N ARG A 445 -8.92 -2.43 -28.65
CA ARG A 445 -8.30 -2.80 -29.93
C ARG A 445 -7.51 -4.11 -29.85
N ASP A 446 -6.78 -4.33 -28.76
CA ASP A 446 -5.97 -5.55 -28.56
C ASP A 446 -6.83 -6.80 -28.28
N LEU A 447 -8.06 -6.62 -27.78
CA LEU A 447 -8.93 -7.72 -27.37
C LEU A 447 -10.09 -7.98 -28.34
N GLU A 448 -10.50 -7.04 -29.18
CA GLU A 448 -11.72 -7.17 -30.00
C GLU A 448 -11.57 -8.05 -31.26
N GLY A 449 -10.36 -8.51 -31.57
CA GLY A 449 -10.10 -9.30 -32.78
C GLY A 449 -10.66 -10.73 -32.78
N ASP A 450 -11.12 -11.23 -31.63
CA ASP A 450 -11.63 -12.58 -31.43
C ASP A 450 -12.55 -12.69 -30.20
N ASP A 451 -12.95 -13.92 -29.86
CA ASP A 451 -13.81 -14.27 -28.72
C ASP A 451 -13.08 -15.13 -27.66
N GLY A 452 -11.75 -15.07 -27.61
CA GLY A 452 -10.90 -15.83 -26.71
C GLY A 452 -11.12 -15.49 -25.23
N THR A 453 -10.79 -16.39 -24.30
CA THR A 453 -10.97 -16.13 -22.86
C THR A 453 -9.98 -15.10 -22.35
N ILE A 454 -10.46 -14.08 -21.64
CA ILE A 454 -9.64 -13.04 -21.01
C ILE A 454 -9.44 -13.38 -19.53
N PHE A 455 -8.20 -13.24 -19.05
CA PHE A 455 -7.77 -13.55 -17.70
C PHE A 455 -7.23 -12.30 -17.03
N ARG A 456 -7.46 -12.25 -15.72
CA ARG A 456 -6.89 -11.28 -14.79
C ARG A 456 -6.50 -11.97 -13.49
N TYR A 457 -5.71 -11.30 -12.65
CA TYR A 457 -5.34 -11.80 -11.33
C TYR A 457 -6.02 -11.01 -10.20
N ALA A 458 -7.09 -11.58 -9.61
CA ALA A 458 -7.97 -10.92 -8.63
C ALA A 458 -8.95 -9.91 -9.24
N ASP A 459 -9.49 -8.99 -8.45
CA ASP A 459 -10.62 -8.11 -8.83
C ASP A 459 -10.21 -6.72 -9.33
N HIS A 460 -8.92 -6.40 -9.38
CA HIS A 460 -8.42 -5.05 -9.64
C HIS A 460 -8.86 -4.56 -11.03
N GLU A 461 -8.57 -5.31 -12.08
CA GLU A 461 -8.84 -4.94 -13.48
C GLU A 461 -10.34 -4.73 -13.73
N ASN A 462 -11.19 -5.53 -13.08
CA ASN A 462 -12.64 -5.33 -13.11
C ASN A 462 -13.05 -3.99 -12.55
N THR A 463 -12.50 -3.67 -11.37
CA THR A 463 -12.86 -2.49 -10.61
C THR A 463 -12.42 -1.25 -11.37
N VAL A 464 -11.22 -1.29 -11.94
CA VAL A 464 -10.69 -0.24 -12.82
C VAL A 464 -11.61 -0.02 -14.01
N LEU A 465 -11.97 -1.07 -14.78
CA LEU A 465 -12.86 -0.88 -15.93
C LEU A 465 -14.25 -0.36 -15.53
N LEU A 466 -14.80 -0.76 -14.38
CA LEU A 466 -16.07 -0.21 -13.89
C LEU A 466 -15.95 1.26 -13.44
N ASP A 467 -14.83 1.67 -12.84
CA ASP A 467 -14.56 3.07 -12.53
C ASP A 467 -14.43 3.90 -13.82
N LEU A 468 -13.74 3.36 -14.84
CA LEU A 468 -13.62 4.02 -16.14
C LEU A 468 -14.95 4.05 -16.91
N TYR A 469 -15.81 3.05 -16.74
CA TYR A 469 -17.19 3.07 -17.26
C TYR A 469 -17.97 4.27 -16.68
N ALA A 470 -17.91 4.49 -15.37
CA ALA A 470 -18.58 5.62 -14.74
C ALA A 470 -18.00 6.97 -15.20
N GLN A 471 -16.67 7.04 -15.41
CA GLN A 471 -16.04 8.23 -15.96
C GLN A 471 -16.45 8.49 -17.42
N LEU A 472 -16.57 7.46 -18.26
CA LEU A 472 -17.05 7.57 -19.63
C LEU A 472 -18.51 8.00 -19.69
N GLU A 473 -19.35 7.51 -18.76
CA GLU A 473 -20.75 7.92 -18.65
C GLU A 473 -20.87 9.43 -18.39
N ALA A 474 -20.00 9.97 -17.53
CA ALA A 474 -19.93 11.39 -17.20
C ALA A 474 -19.17 12.24 -18.24
N SER A 475 -18.48 11.63 -19.21
CA SER A 475 -17.65 12.35 -20.18
C SER A 475 -18.42 12.80 -21.43
N ALA A 476 -17.78 13.64 -22.24
CA ALA A 476 -18.26 14.05 -23.56
C ALA A 476 -17.58 13.28 -24.72
N GLU A 477 -16.91 12.16 -24.44
CA GLU A 477 -16.21 11.39 -25.49
C GLU A 477 -17.19 10.87 -26.55
N PRO A 478 -16.89 11.04 -27.85
CA PRO A 478 -17.81 10.70 -28.93
C PRO A 478 -18.14 9.20 -29.01
N ASP A 479 -17.17 8.35 -28.65
CA ASP A 479 -17.24 6.89 -28.64
C ASP A 479 -17.59 6.30 -27.26
N ARG A 480 -17.97 7.13 -26.27
CA ARG A 480 -18.22 6.67 -24.89
C ARG A 480 -19.18 5.48 -24.80
N ARG A 481 -20.24 5.47 -25.62
CA ARG A 481 -21.24 4.38 -25.63
C ARG A 481 -20.61 3.06 -26.08
N GLU A 482 -19.82 3.09 -27.15
CA GLU A 482 -19.12 1.92 -27.67
C GLU A 482 -18.15 1.35 -26.62
N LEU A 483 -17.37 2.21 -25.98
CA LEU A 483 -16.42 1.79 -24.94
C LEU A 483 -17.14 1.25 -23.70
N MET A 484 -18.23 1.88 -23.26
CA MET A 484 -19.05 1.42 -22.15
C MET A 484 -19.68 0.06 -22.43
N ASP A 485 -20.25 -0.13 -23.62
CA ASP A 485 -20.86 -1.39 -24.03
C ASP A 485 -19.80 -2.50 -24.04
N TRP A 486 -18.61 -2.22 -24.59
CA TRP A 486 -17.49 -3.17 -24.57
C TRP A 486 -17.05 -3.52 -23.13
N ILE A 487 -16.85 -2.52 -22.26
CA ILE A 487 -16.50 -2.76 -20.84
C ILE A 487 -17.53 -3.68 -20.18
N ALA A 488 -18.82 -3.45 -20.42
CA ALA A 488 -19.89 -4.27 -19.86
C ALA A 488 -19.81 -5.73 -20.35
N THR A 489 -19.24 -6.01 -21.52
CA THR A 489 -19.06 -7.39 -22.01
C THR A 489 -17.93 -8.15 -21.31
N VAL A 490 -16.87 -7.45 -20.87
CA VAL A 490 -15.66 -8.07 -20.29
C VAL A 490 -15.61 -8.00 -18.76
N THR A 491 -16.55 -7.31 -18.13
CA THR A 491 -16.63 -7.16 -16.67
C THR A 491 -17.80 -7.91 -16.05
N ARG A 492 -17.74 -8.09 -14.73
CA ARG A 492 -18.90 -8.41 -13.90
C ARG A 492 -19.24 -7.24 -13.01
N ARG A 493 -20.53 -6.91 -12.90
CA ARG A 493 -21.04 -5.92 -11.95
C ARG A 493 -22.11 -6.54 -11.08
N PHE A 494 -22.49 -5.84 -10.02
CA PHE A 494 -23.53 -6.29 -9.11
C PHE A 494 -24.63 -5.23 -9.02
N SER A 495 -25.87 -5.69 -9.01
CA SER A 495 -27.05 -4.86 -8.76
C SER A 495 -27.69 -5.25 -7.43
N GLY A 496 -28.31 -4.31 -6.72
CA GLY A 496 -28.89 -4.54 -5.40
C GLY A 496 -27.86 -4.51 -4.25
N THR A 497 -28.35 -4.68 -3.01
CA THR A 497 -27.52 -4.57 -1.78
C THR A 497 -27.74 -5.77 -0.85
N GLY A 498 -26.68 -6.18 -0.15
CA GLY A 498 -26.75 -7.29 0.81
C GLY A 498 -27.28 -8.58 0.18
N LYS A 499 -28.41 -9.08 0.68
CA LYS A 499 -29.03 -10.34 0.22
C LYS A 499 -29.74 -10.25 -1.13
N SER A 500 -30.04 -9.05 -1.63
CA SER A 500 -30.63 -8.84 -2.96
C SER A 500 -29.59 -8.61 -4.06
N ARG A 501 -28.32 -8.86 -3.76
CA ARG A 501 -27.21 -8.67 -4.68
C ARG A 501 -27.29 -9.70 -5.82
N ILE A 502 -27.54 -9.21 -7.03
CA ILE A 502 -27.59 -9.99 -8.27
C ILE A 502 -26.30 -9.74 -9.04
N GLU A 503 -25.63 -10.81 -9.46
CA GLU A 503 -24.46 -10.72 -10.33
C GLU A 503 -24.88 -10.57 -11.79
N LEU A 504 -24.30 -9.58 -12.47
CA LEU A 504 -24.49 -9.28 -13.88
C LEU A 504 -23.12 -9.41 -14.56
N ALA A 505 -22.83 -10.57 -15.12
CA ALA A 505 -21.60 -10.85 -15.85
C ALA A 505 -21.80 -10.62 -17.36
N GLY A 506 -20.85 -9.94 -17.99
CA GLY A 506 -20.80 -9.80 -19.43
C GLY A 506 -20.52 -11.12 -20.16
N GLY A 507 -20.86 -11.18 -21.45
CA GLY A 507 -20.72 -12.40 -22.27
C GLY A 507 -19.28 -12.91 -22.45
N ARG A 508 -18.28 -12.05 -22.25
CA ARG A 508 -16.84 -12.37 -22.29
C ARG A 508 -16.16 -11.93 -20.99
N CYS A 509 -16.86 -12.06 -19.86
CA CYS A 509 -16.37 -11.64 -18.56
C CYS A 509 -15.00 -12.27 -18.25
N MET A 510 -14.05 -11.42 -17.83
CA MET A 510 -12.71 -11.85 -17.45
C MET A 510 -12.73 -12.92 -16.35
N VAL A 511 -11.92 -13.96 -16.53
CA VAL A 511 -11.68 -15.02 -15.55
C VAL A 511 -10.66 -14.56 -14.51
N ASP A 512 -11.02 -14.70 -13.24
CA ASP A 512 -10.15 -14.39 -12.10
C ASP A 512 -9.31 -15.61 -11.73
N MET A 513 -8.03 -15.60 -12.10
CA MET A 513 -7.11 -16.70 -11.85
C MET A 513 -6.84 -16.93 -10.36
N ARG A 514 -6.93 -15.90 -9.51
CA ARG A 514 -6.74 -16.07 -8.07
C ARG A 514 -7.89 -16.87 -7.46
N LYS A 515 -9.12 -16.73 -7.98
CA LYS A 515 -10.25 -17.59 -7.56
C LYS A 515 -9.99 -19.05 -7.92
N VAL A 516 -9.59 -19.32 -9.16
CA VAL A 516 -9.21 -20.66 -9.63
C VAL A 516 -8.12 -21.26 -8.74
N LEU A 517 -7.05 -20.50 -8.48
CA LEU A 517 -5.98 -20.87 -7.56
C LEU A 517 -6.52 -21.27 -6.19
N THR A 518 -7.30 -20.41 -5.55
CA THR A 518 -7.77 -20.65 -4.17
C THR A 518 -8.72 -21.84 -4.04
N GLN A 519 -9.40 -22.21 -5.12
CA GLN A 519 -10.33 -23.34 -5.18
C GLN A 519 -9.61 -24.66 -5.43
N PHE A 520 -8.64 -24.69 -6.35
CA PHE A 520 -8.11 -25.96 -6.88
C PHE A 520 -6.63 -26.20 -6.60
N HIS A 521 -5.90 -25.24 -6.03
CA HIS A 521 -4.45 -25.36 -5.80
C HIS A 521 -4.00 -24.77 -4.46
N TYR A 522 -3.11 -25.47 -3.76
CA TYR A 522 -2.42 -24.95 -2.59
C TYR A 522 -0.99 -25.48 -2.52
N ASP A 523 -0.03 -24.58 -2.45
CA ASP A 523 1.38 -24.93 -2.26
C ASP A 523 1.88 -24.41 -0.89
N PRO A 524 2.40 -25.27 0.00
CA PRO A 524 2.97 -24.89 1.29
C PRO A 524 4.05 -23.81 1.22
N ALA A 525 4.84 -23.75 0.14
CA ALA A 525 5.91 -22.77 -0.03
C ALA A 525 5.37 -21.33 -0.14
N THR A 526 4.06 -21.15 -0.37
CA THR A 526 3.43 -19.82 -0.38
C THR A 526 3.18 -19.25 1.02
N HIS A 527 3.31 -20.06 2.07
CA HIS A 527 2.98 -19.70 3.46
C HIS A 527 1.56 -19.10 3.61
N GLY A 528 0.60 -19.65 2.84
CA GLY A 528 -0.79 -19.19 2.84
C GLY A 528 -1.04 -17.89 2.04
N SER A 529 -0.01 -17.30 1.44
CA SER A 529 -0.19 -16.21 0.48
C SER A 529 -0.87 -16.71 -0.80
N ASN A 530 -1.64 -15.85 -1.44
CA ASN A 530 -2.23 -16.12 -2.75
C ASN A 530 -1.91 -14.99 -3.74
N SER A 531 -0.88 -14.19 -3.47
CA SER A 531 -0.33 -13.23 -4.44
C SER A 531 0.48 -13.96 -5.50
N LEU A 532 0.52 -13.44 -6.72
CA LEU A 532 1.27 -14.05 -7.81
C LEU A 532 2.77 -14.13 -7.47
N LYS A 533 3.34 -13.06 -6.89
CA LYS A 533 4.72 -13.00 -6.35
C LYS A 533 5.07 -14.11 -5.35
N ALA A 534 4.10 -14.63 -4.60
CA ALA A 534 4.34 -15.76 -3.68
C ALA A 534 4.10 -17.12 -4.34
N VAL A 535 3.13 -17.20 -5.26
CA VAL A 535 2.74 -18.44 -5.95
C VAL A 535 3.78 -18.84 -6.99
N LEU A 536 4.34 -17.86 -7.71
CA LEU A 536 5.19 -18.10 -8.86
C LEU A 536 6.49 -18.84 -8.49
N PRO A 537 7.28 -18.43 -7.48
CA PRO A 537 8.46 -19.20 -7.07
C PRO A 537 8.09 -20.61 -6.56
N ALA A 538 6.92 -20.77 -5.94
CA ALA A 538 6.45 -22.06 -5.43
C ALA A 538 6.16 -23.06 -6.57
N ILE A 539 5.37 -22.67 -7.58
CA ILE A 539 5.04 -23.54 -8.71
C ILE A 539 6.27 -23.84 -9.59
N ILE A 540 7.19 -22.88 -9.73
CA ILE A 540 8.45 -23.08 -10.45
C ILE A 540 9.35 -24.04 -9.65
N GLY A 541 9.40 -23.88 -8.33
CA GLY A 541 10.12 -24.78 -7.43
C GLY A 541 9.63 -26.23 -7.52
N SER A 542 8.33 -26.44 -7.70
CA SER A 542 7.71 -27.77 -7.78
C SER A 542 7.66 -28.36 -9.20
N SER A 543 7.67 -27.56 -10.27
CA SER A 543 7.65 -28.05 -11.66
C SER A 543 9.04 -28.05 -12.32
N ALA A 544 9.57 -29.26 -12.58
CA ALA A 544 10.75 -29.43 -13.41
C ALA A 544 10.56 -28.95 -14.86
N TRP A 545 9.35 -29.05 -15.40
CA TRP A 545 9.03 -28.60 -16.74
C TRP A 545 9.07 -27.08 -16.85
N LEU A 546 8.46 -26.35 -15.89
CA LEU A 546 8.53 -24.90 -15.85
C LEU A 546 9.98 -24.42 -15.74
N ARG A 547 10.79 -25.03 -14.86
CA ARG A 547 12.23 -24.71 -14.76
C ARG A 547 12.95 -24.95 -16.08
N GLY A 548 12.67 -26.06 -16.74
CA GLY A 548 13.26 -26.38 -18.04
C GLY A 548 12.87 -25.41 -19.15
N ARG A 549 11.62 -24.93 -19.16
CA ARG A 549 11.09 -24.00 -20.18
C ARG A 549 11.52 -22.56 -19.94
N TYR A 550 11.26 -22.04 -18.75
CA TYR A 550 11.46 -20.63 -18.39
C TYR A 550 12.85 -20.32 -17.84
N GLY A 551 13.67 -21.36 -17.57
CA GLY A 551 15.10 -21.23 -17.30
C GLY A 551 15.97 -21.17 -18.55
N GLN A 552 15.35 -21.22 -19.74
CA GLN A 552 16.00 -20.91 -21.01
C GLN A 552 15.88 -19.41 -21.31
N THR A 553 16.72 -18.94 -22.24
CA THR A 553 16.54 -17.59 -22.78
C THR A 553 15.20 -17.45 -23.49
N LEU A 554 14.71 -16.22 -23.68
CA LEU A 554 13.50 -15.96 -24.45
C LEU A 554 13.55 -16.58 -25.86
N ALA A 555 14.70 -16.48 -26.54
CA ALA A 555 14.94 -17.15 -27.82
C ALA A 555 14.85 -18.68 -27.72
N GLY A 556 15.36 -19.28 -26.64
CA GLY A 556 15.33 -20.73 -26.42
C GLY A 556 13.93 -21.26 -26.05
N SER A 557 13.18 -20.48 -25.27
CA SER A 557 11.81 -20.83 -24.85
C SER A 557 10.76 -20.61 -25.94
N GLY A 558 11.10 -19.84 -26.98
CA GLY A 558 10.19 -19.44 -28.07
C GLY A 558 9.16 -18.40 -27.64
N ILE A 559 9.38 -17.73 -26.51
CA ILE A 559 8.50 -16.69 -25.98
C ILE A 559 8.93 -15.35 -26.56
N HIS A 560 8.01 -14.66 -27.23
CA HIS A 560 8.26 -13.34 -27.76
C HIS A 560 7.99 -12.26 -26.71
N SER A 561 9.01 -11.46 -26.41
CA SER A 561 8.94 -10.29 -25.51
C SER A 561 8.99 -8.99 -26.31
N LEU A 562 8.36 -7.94 -25.79
CA LEU A 562 8.48 -6.57 -26.32
C LEU A 562 9.50 -5.73 -25.54
N ASN A 563 9.83 -6.10 -24.31
CA ASN A 563 10.64 -5.26 -23.40
C ASN A 563 11.96 -5.89 -22.93
N CYS A 564 12.19 -7.17 -23.25
CA CYS A 564 13.38 -7.92 -22.87
C CYS A 564 14.10 -8.47 -24.13
N ALA A 565 15.43 -8.49 -24.07
CA ALA A 565 16.26 -8.98 -25.16
C ALA A 565 16.14 -10.51 -25.33
N PRO A 566 16.38 -11.09 -26.53
CA PRO A 566 16.22 -12.53 -26.77
C PRO A 566 17.09 -13.45 -25.90
N ASP A 567 18.18 -12.95 -25.32
CA ASP A 567 19.07 -13.65 -24.40
C ASP A 567 18.63 -13.54 -22.91
N TRP A 568 17.57 -12.79 -22.63
CA TRP A 568 17.00 -12.66 -21.29
C TRP A 568 16.44 -13.98 -20.77
N THR A 569 16.61 -14.25 -19.47
CA THR A 569 16.10 -15.46 -18.80
C THR A 569 15.38 -15.07 -17.51
N TRP A 570 14.09 -15.38 -17.43
CA TRP A 570 13.24 -15.02 -16.29
C TRP A 570 13.46 -15.91 -15.06
N VAL A 571 13.62 -17.23 -15.26
CA VAL A 571 13.77 -18.16 -14.12
C VAL A 571 15.22 -18.53 -13.91
N ARG A 572 15.78 -18.03 -12.81
CA ARG A 572 17.22 -18.16 -12.51
C ARG A 572 17.46 -18.85 -11.17
N PRO A 573 18.21 -19.98 -11.12
CA PRO A 573 18.53 -20.66 -9.86
C PRO A 573 19.30 -19.77 -8.87
N ASP A 574 20.18 -18.90 -9.38
CA ASP A 574 20.97 -17.99 -8.56
C ASP A 574 20.15 -16.83 -7.96
N LEU A 575 18.90 -16.66 -8.39
CA LEU A 575 17.93 -15.69 -7.87
C LEU A 575 16.77 -16.39 -7.13
N GLY A 576 16.99 -17.62 -6.66
CA GLY A 576 15.99 -18.35 -5.87
C GLY A 576 14.78 -18.82 -6.67
N LEU A 577 14.90 -18.88 -8.00
CA LEU A 577 13.80 -19.22 -8.93
C LEU A 577 12.61 -18.23 -8.89
N ASP A 578 12.84 -17.01 -8.40
CA ASP A 578 11.84 -15.93 -8.41
C ASP A 578 12.01 -15.06 -9.66
N PRO A 579 11.05 -15.05 -10.60
CA PRO A 579 11.11 -14.19 -11.77
C PRO A 579 11.13 -12.70 -11.43
N TYR A 580 10.50 -12.26 -10.34
CA TYR A 580 10.51 -10.85 -9.96
C TYR A 580 11.90 -10.40 -9.52
N ALA A 581 12.69 -11.29 -8.91
CA ALA A 581 14.09 -11.02 -8.57
C ALA A 581 15.00 -10.89 -9.80
N SER A 582 14.54 -11.26 -11.00
CA SER A 582 15.29 -11.08 -12.24
C SER A 582 15.15 -9.70 -12.86
N LEU A 583 14.18 -8.89 -12.41
CA LEU A 583 14.02 -7.52 -12.87
C LEU A 583 15.27 -6.71 -12.52
N PRO A 584 15.84 -5.94 -13.47
CA PRO A 584 17.01 -5.13 -13.20
C PRO A 584 16.60 -3.92 -12.36
N PRO A 585 17.56 -3.27 -11.67
CA PRO A 585 17.36 -1.96 -11.10
C PRO A 585 16.82 -0.97 -12.14
N VAL A 586 16.04 0.02 -11.70
CA VAL A 586 15.42 1.01 -12.60
C VAL A 586 16.47 1.78 -13.39
N PHE A 587 17.57 2.14 -12.73
CA PHE A 587 18.64 2.92 -13.32
C PHE A 587 19.90 2.06 -13.46
N THR A 588 20.38 1.90 -14.69
CA THR A 588 21.60 1.16 -15.01
C THR A 588 22.50 1.97 -15.93
N GLY A 589 23.83 1.78 -15.86
CA GLY A 589 24.77 2.37 -16.81
C GLY A 589 24.86 3.90 -16.73
N GLU A 590 24.70 4.60 -17.85
CA GLU A 590 24.80 6.08 -17.89
C GLU A 590 23.73 6.77 -17.03
N ALA A 591 22.52 6.19 -16.93
CA ALA A 591 21.46 6.71 -16.08
C ALA A 591 21.83 6.62 -14.59
N GLU A 592 22.51 5.54 -14.18
CA GLU A 592 22.99 5.35 -12.81
C GLU A 592 24.14 6.32 -12.49
N ALA A 593 25.10 6.48 -13.41
CA ALA A 593 26.27 7.35 -13.22
C ALA A 593 25.93 8.84 -13.11
N ALA A 594 24.79 9.26 -13.65
CA ALA A 594 24.31 10.66 -13.64
C ALA A 594 23.01 10.84 -12.85
N LEU A 595 22.66 9.89 -11.96
CA LEU A 595 21.43 9.89 -11.16
C LEU A 595 21.21 11.23 -10.46
N SER A 596 20.11 11.89 -10.82
CA SER A 596 19.63 13.04 -10.08
C SER A 596 19.23 12.62 -8.66
N ASP A 597 19.32 13.56 -7.72
CA ASP A 597 18.84 13.34 -6.36
C ASP A 597 17.34 12.97 -6.32
N TYR A 598 16.58 13.30 -7.38
CA TYR A 598 15.15 13.00 -7.51
C TYR A 598 14.85 11.52 -7.79
N SER A 599 15.77 10.83 -8.43
CA SER A 599 15.61 9.42 -8.82
C SER A 599 16.02 8.43 -7.73
N ARG A 600 16.70 8.91 -6.67
CA ARG A 600 17.02 8.09 -5.49
C ARG A 600 15.78 7.57 -4.77
N GLY A 601 15.83 6.31 -4.35
CA GLY A 601 14.78 5.62 -3.62
C GLY A 601 13.75 4.90 -4.52
N LEU A 602 13.82 5.08 -5.84
CA LEU A 602 13.14 4.17 -6.78
C LEU A 602 14.20 3.25 -7.37
N ASP A 603 14.68 2.32 -6.54
CA ASP A 603 15.76 1.43 -6.94
C ASP A 603 15.22 0.29 -7.83
N GLU A 604 14.00 -0.16 -7.55
CA GLU A 604 13.33 -1.28 -8.23
C GLU A 604 11.84 -0.95 -8.48
N VAL A 605 11.27 -1.58 -9.52
CA VAL A 605 9.82 -1.61 -9.78
C VAL A 605 9.44 -3.08 -9.93
N ASP A 606 9.05 -3.70 -8.83
CA ASP A 606 8.82 -5.14 -8.71
C ASP A 606 7.49 -5.49 -8.00
N ASP A 607 6.67 -4.46 -7.74
CA ASP A 607 5.27 -4.56 -7.32
C ASP A 607 4.46 -3.30 -7.71
N GLY A 608 3.12 -3.41 -7.64
CA GLY A 608 2.21 -2.31 -8.00
C GLY A 608 2.31 -1.06 -7.11
N GLY A 609 2.84 -1.18 -5.89
CA GLY A 609 3.15 -0.03 -5.03
C GLY A 609 4.33 0.76 -5.58
N ALA A 610 5.42 0.07 -5.94
CA ALA A 610 6.56 0.66 -6.61
C ALA A 610 6.19 1.26 -7.98
N ALA A 611 5.31 0.61 -8.75
CA ALA A 611 4.79 1.15 -10.01
C ALA A 611 3.99 2.45 -9.80
N THR A 612 3.18 2.53 -8.74
CA THR A 612 2.47 3.76 -8.36
C THR A 612 3.43 4.89 -7.99
N ILE A 613 4.51 4.59 -7.24
CA ILE A 613 5.56 5.54 -6.88
C ILE A 613 6.30 6.03 -8.14
N ALA A 614 6.66 5.11 -9.04
CA ALA A 614 7.29 5.41 -10.33
C ALA A 614 6.44 6.36 -11.17
N TYR A 615 5.14 6.09 -11.27
CA TYR A 615 4.20 6.99 -11.95
C TYR A 615 4.13 8.37 -11.28
N ALA A 616 3.99 8.41 -9.95
CA ALA A 616 3.98 9.67 -9.20
C ALA A 616 5.26 10.49 -9.43
N LYS A 617 6.44 9.84 -9.46
CA LYS A 617 7.70 10.50 -9.83
C LYS A 617 7.63 11.11 -11.22
N LEU A 618 7.16 10.35 -12.21
CA LEU A 618 7.01 10.84 -13.59
C LEU A 618 6.03 12.02 -13.72
N GLN A 619 5.01 12.10 -12.85
CA GLN A 619 4.01 13.18 -12.87
C GLN A 619 4.45 14.45 -12.12
N PHE A 620 5.18 14.32 -11.02
CA PHE A 620 5.39 15.42 -10.06
C PHE A 620 6.83 15.95 -9.99
N PHE A 621 7.79 15.25 -10.58
CA PHE A 621 9.20 15.64 -10.57
C PHE A 621 9.68 16.08 -11.95
N GLU A 622 10.58 17.07 -11.94
CA GLU A 622 11.38 17.45 -13.10
C GLU A 622 12.55 16.48 -13.23
N LEU A 623 12.35 15.43 -14.01
CA LEU A 623 13.35 14.39 -14.27
C LEU A 623 13.99 14.57 -15.65
N PRO A 624 15.31 14.37 -15.79
CA PRO A 624 15.97 14.26 -17.09
C PRO A 624 15.31 13.21 -17.99
N ASP A 625 15.31 13.42 -19.31
CA ASP A 625 14.68 12.50 -20.27
C ASP A 625 15.23 11.07 -20.18
N THR A 626 16.52 10.91 -19.88
CA THR A 626 17.17 9.61 -19.66
C THR A 626 16.58 8.87 -18.45
N GLU A 627 16.34 9.56 -17.35
CA GLU A 627 15.71 9.00 -16.15
C GLU A 627 14.22 8.70 -16.40
N ARG A 628 13.51 9.58 -17.11
CA ARG A 628 12.11 9.33 -17.50
C ARG A 628 11.99 8.08 -18.38
N ALA A 629 12.91 7.90 -19.33
CA ALA A 629 12.97 6.72 -20.17
C ALA A 629 13.26 5.45 -19.35
N ALA A 630 14.23 5.50 -18.44
CA ALA A 630 14.56 4.38 -17.56
C ALA A 630 13.37 3.92 -16.70
N ILE A 631 12.65 4.86 -16.05
CA ILE A 631 11.45 4.53 -15.28
C ILE A 631 10.36 3.94 -16.18
N ARG A 632 10.15 4.50 -17.38
CA ARG A 632 9.17 3.97 -18.34
C ARG A 632 9.52 2.55 -18.77
N GLU A 633 10.79 2.25 -19.04
CA GLU A 633 11.24 0.89 -19.38
C GLU A 633 11.06 -0.09 -18.23
N ALA A 634 11.36 0.32 -16.99
CA ALA A 634 11.15 -0.51 -15.81
C ALA A 634 9.67 -0.86 -15.62
N LEU A 635 8.79 0.14 -15.73
CA LEU A 635 7.33 -0.04 -15.73
C LEU A 635 6.86 -1.04 -16.80
N LEU A 636 7.40 -0.93 -18.02
CA LEU A 636 7.05 -1.85 -19.12
C LEU A 636 7.48 -3.30 -18.84
N ARG A 637 8.71 -3.52 -18.34
CA ARG A 637 9.21 -4.86 -17.99
C ARG A 637 8.43 -5.49 -16.83
N TYR A 638 8.10 -4.71 -15.81
CA TYR A 638 7.34 -5.17 -14.66
C TYR A 638 5.93 -5.65 -15.07
N CYS A 639 5.19 -4.81 -15.79
CA CYS A 639 3.83 -5.15 -16.23
C CYS A 639 3.82 -6.32 -17.26
N GLU A 640 4.86 -6.43 -18.10
CA GLU A 640 5.06 -7.61 -18.95
C GLU A 640 5.24 -8.88 -18.10
N LEU A 641 6.04 -8.81 -17.04
CA LEU A 641 6.25 -9.96 -16.15
C LEU A 641 4.96 -10.38 -15.44
N ASP A 642 4.11 -9.46 -15.00
CA ASP A 642 2.86 -9.80 -14.32
C ASP A 642 1.91 -10.61 -15.22
N THR A 643 1.78 -10.24 -16.49
CA THR A 643 1.01 -11.02 -17.45
C THR A 643 1.68 -12.34 -17.83
N LEU A 644 3.01 -12.37 -18.00
CA LEU A 644 3.76 -13.61 -18.23
C LEU A 644 3.67 -14.57 -17.03
N ALA A 645 3.67 -14.06 -15.81
CA ALA A 645 3.52 -14.84 -14.59
C ALA A 645 2.16 -15.55 -14.52
N MET A 646 1.09 -14.90 -15.00
CA MET A 646 -0.19 -15.56 -15.19
C MET A 646 -0.12 -16.68 -16.25
N VAL A 647 0.61 -16.46 -17.34
CA VAL A 647 0.85 -17.51 -18.35
C VAL A 647 1.62 -18.70 -17.74
N MET A 648 2.65 -18.46 -16.94
CA MET A 648 3.39 -19.52 -16.23
C MET A 648 2.48 -20.33 -15.31
N LEU A 649 1.59 -19.67 -14.57
CA LEU A 649 0.58 -20.32 -13.72
C LEU A 649 -0.41 -21.14 -14.54
N PHE A 650 -0.87 -20.63 -15.69
CA PHE A 650 -1.70 -21.39 -16.62
C PHE A 650 -0.99 -22.65 -17.13
N GLU A 651 0.27 -22.52 -17.57
CA GLU A 651 1.02 -23.67 -18.10
C GLU A 651 1.29 -24.71 -17.02
N TYR A 652 1.53 -24.30 -15.77
CA TYR A 652 1.59 -25.19 -14.62
C TYR A 652 0.28 -25.97 -14.45
N TRP A 653 -0.86 -25.29 -14.45
CA TRP A 653 -2.15 -25.98 -14.35
C TRP A 653 -2.40 -26.95 -15.51
N ARG A 654 -2.01 -26.58 -16.74
CA ARG A 654 -2.12 -27.46 -17.91
C ARG A 654 -1.27 -28.73 -17.74
N GLU A 655 -0.05 -28.58 -17.23
CA GLU A 655 0.84 -29.70 -16.91
C GLU A 655 0.21 -30.62 -15.87
N GLU A 656 -0.27 -30.07 -14.76
CA GLU A 656 -0.84 -30.84 -13.65
C GLU A 656 -2.16 -31.53 -14.04
N VAL A 657 -3.00 -30.89 -14.84
CA VAL A 657 -4.19 -31.53 -15.43
C VAL A 657 -3.82 -32.72 -16.32
N THR A 658 -2.72 -32.62 -17.07
CA THR A 658 -2.24 -33.73 -17.91
C THR A 658 -1.70 -34.88 -17.07
N ARG A 659 -1.01 -34.58 -15.96
CA ARG A 659 -0.47 -35.58 -15.02
C ARG A 659 -1.54 -36.31 -14.22
N HIS A 660 -2.61 -35.60 -13.82
CA HIS A 660 -3.67 -36.12 -12.95
C HIS A 660 -4.95 -36.57 -13.68
N GLY A 661 -5.07 -36.26 -14.98
CA GLY A 661 -6.22 -36.59 -15.83
C GLY A 661 -6.10 -37.90 -16.60
N GLY A 662 -5.21 -38.80 -16.19
CA GLY A 662 -5.05 -40.16 -16.73
C GLY A 662 -5.90 -41.20 -16.04
#